data_AF-A0AAN6HKX3-F1
#
_entry.id   AF-A0AAN6HKX3-F1
#
_cell.length_a   1.000
_cell.length_b   1.000
_cell.length_c   1.000
_cell.angle_alpha   90.00
_cell.angle_beta   90.00
_cell.angle_gamma   90.00
#
_symmetry.space_group_name_H-M   'P 1'
#
loop_
_entity.id
_entity.type
_entity.pdbx_description
1 polymer ?
#
loop_
_entity_poly.entity_id
_entity_poly.type
_entity_poly.pdbx_seq_one_letter_code
_entity_poly.pdbx_strand_id
1 'polypeptide(L)'
;MAGRIRQPVDQAALEKFISENVPEIKTPIDLKQFGFGQSNPTYQITASDGQRFVMRKKPPGKLLSKTAHKVEREYRIMHALENTDVAVPKTYYLCEDDSVIGTPFYIMEFLDGRIFEDFTMPGVEPAEREAMWRDAVLTLARFHAVDYKKVGLEKFGKPSGFYPRQINTWVTICGSQEKAVDIETKEPVGKLPHFEETVRFFKNERHQPKDRATLVHGDYKIDNLVFHKTEPRVIGILDWEMSTIGHPLSDICNFLTNFYSAMSPGVIPYDASGFLPDKTDGLPQPEKILEWYAEESGYDARPEVPWGMSFSIWKLAGVCQGIAARYALRQASSEKARQHAETRGLLAEFAWALAQEAGADETVTKLHYIDLLTHWTPQFMAGNTRRRITLPDPSADERRPLLPSRLSTGVGPENREALYSCMTDPHSHLPVYTNIHRIRRDIISVVEDYLSLAQLQDLRINVTVVRPLVDKFFGLNDISIIYCLLVNRAQFLDEQSHLNNRHNVNFTRATLCELIATRILRRFGEMHDDGHDGLLLLAHILVAGFEPFQNAPDEIRDEAERTTSWVDYKTLPSLEIAIVTESKHFLSSATCEKVVNAIYEGRIVYTPSTFWDIIPDHYKLKPISIYDPRDSPLLNQYRLIVPRTRNVLESIQFATLLALYVAVMVLRRKNRYGPTEAAFSIFAFGWGLDQFATILAHGWNVYTQNLWSFLDVTFIFIYWGYLVLRFLGWKLGDTNLDEQAFDVLALAAPVLVPRLAFNLLSDNLVFLSLRSMVADFFFLTALSAWCFLGFLLSLLWLGEGAHPILTISKWMIYIWFGLDGTGIQRSTEFHWLLGPSVMVAFAFLGNTLFLTILVSMLSNTFSNISSNAIQEISFRRAVLTLEGVKADAVFAYQPPFNILAVFLFVPLKFVVSPRWFHKIHVAAVKILNLPLLLIIAVAERRLLWPAHTIEDPSEIKAPPPTKSQFWKKWRLTVHRDLRAVFQVPPPDTVHDDIAVDDDLTHHLIRRQFTRGATNEIEPRNPEPQAHAQSRPDPGGRRPSRRDSMFPGIPPQKLRGSFSENDMFEGTSDRLAKMEKSIRRMEAMLSRLVPSIDDAISDSELEESGTLRGENTAESSFRRGEDQES
;
A
#
# COMPACT_ATOMS: atom_id res chain seq x y z
N MET A 1 11.79 21.07 22.15
CA MET A 1 12.24 20.00 21.25
C MET A 1 11.57 18.67 21.53
N ALA A 2 11.52 18.21 22.79
CA ALA A 2 10.66 17.09 23.17
C ALA A 2 9.18 17.50 23.21
N GLY A 3 8.27 16.56 22.90
CA GLY A 3 6.82 16.77 22.79
C GLY A 3 6.03 15.48 22.97
N ARG A 4 4.79 15.44 22.45
CA ARG A 4 3.87 14.29 22.60
C ARG A 4 4.52 13.01 22.05
N ILE A 5 4.43 11.93 22.84
CA ILE A 5 4.85 10.59 22.44
C ILE A 5 4.09 10.15 21.18
N ARG A 6 4.85 9.81 20.13
CA ARG A 6 4.35 9.31 18.82
C ARG A 6 4.37 7.79 18.75
N GLN A 7 5.37 7.16 19.38
CA GLN A 7 5.45 5.70 19.54
C GLN A 7 5.30 5.35 21.03
N PRO A 8 4.24 4.62 21.43
CA PRO A 8 3.93 4.38 22.83
C PRO A 8 5.03 3.56 23.54
N VAL A 9 5.12 3.80 24.84
CA VAL A 9 6.00 3.11 25.79
C VAL A 9 5.14 2.84 27.02
N ASP A 10 5.25 1.65 27.60
CA ASP A 10 4.67 1.39 28.91
C ASP A 10 5.51 2.13 29.96
N GLN A 11 4.99 3.26 30.44
CA GLN A 11 5.68 4.08 31.43
C GLN A 11 5.74 3.39 32.80
N ALA A 12 4.76 2.57 33.18
CA ALA A 12 4.76 1.89 34.48
C ALA A 12 5.81 0.77 34.52
N ALA A 13 5.94 0.01 33.42
CA ALA A 13 7.01 -0.97 33.26
C ALA A 13 8.39 -0.30 33.22
N LEU A 14 8.53 0.83 32.51
CA LEU A 14 9.77 1.61 32.44
C LEU A 14 10.15 2.22 33.80
N GLU A 15 9.20 2.80 34.54
CA GLU A 15 9.44 3.35 35.88
C GLU A 15 9.90 2.26 36.84
N LYS A 16 9.20 1.12 36.89
CA LYS A 16 9.62 -0.03 37.70
C LYS A 16 11.05 -0.46 37.36
N PHE A 17 11.33 -0.66 36.07
CA PHE A 17 12.67 -1.04 35.61
C PHE A 17 13.74 -0.02 36.03
N ILE A 18 13.45 1.27 35.92
CA ILE A 18 14.33 2.36 36.35
C ILE A 18 14.57 2.32 37.86
N SER A 19 13.53 2.17 38.68
CA SER A 19 13.68 2.04 40.14
C SER A 19 14.56 0.86 40.56
N GLU A 20 14.56 -0.23 39.78
CA GLU A 20 15.34 -1.44 40.03
C GLU A 20 16.77 -1.38 39.47
N ASN A 21 17.01 -0.68 38.35
CA ASN A 21 18.26 -0.78 37.58
C ASN A 21 19.04 0.52 37.39
N VAL A 22 18.42 1.70 37.57
CA VAL A 22 19.05 3.01 37.32
C VAL A 22 18.77 3.97 38.49
N PRO A 23 19.40 3.75 39.66
CA PRO A 23 19.07 4.45 40.89
C PRO A 23 19.35 5.96 40.87
N GLU A 24 20.10 6.48 39.89
CA GLU A 24 20.25 7.92 39.67
C GLU A 24 18.95 8.60 39.23
N ILE A 25 18.04 7.90 38.53
CA ILE A 25 16.80 8.47 37.99
C ILE A 25 15.68 8.29 39.00
N LYS A 26 15.14 9.40 39.53
CA LYS A 26 14.06 9.37 40.53
C LYS A 26 12.68 9.28 39.86
N THR A 27 11.90 8.28 40.27
CA THR A 27 10.52 8.02 39.84
C THR A 27 9.50 8.71 40.76
N PRO A 28 8.31 9.12 40.29
CA PRO A 28 7.79 8.96 38.92
C PRO A 28 8.51 9.86 37.90
N ILE A 29 8.40 9.53 36.62
CA ILE A 29 9.04 10.28 35.53
C ILE A 29 8.03 11.03 34.66
N ASP A 30 8.52 12.03 33.94
CA ASP A 30 7.81 12.65 32.81
C ASP A 30 8.53 12.26 31.51
N LEU A 31 7.85 11.48 30.66
CA LEU A 31 8.39 10.97 29.41
C LEU A 31 7.86 11.78 28.21
N LYS A 32 8.77 12.39 27.44
CA LYS A 32 8.44 13.14 26.21
C LYS A 32 9.30 12.64 25.05
N GLN A 33 8.77 12.58 23.83
CA GLN A 33 9.55 12.13 22.66
C GLN A 33 10.19 13.32 21.93
N PHE A 34 11.46 13.22 21.52
CA PHE A 34 12.08 14.25 20.69
C PHE A 34 11.43 14.34 19.31
N GLY A 35 11.34 15.54 18.75
CA GLY A 35 10.84 15.76 17.38
C GLY A 35 11.80 15.24 16.30
N PHE A 36 13.10 15.40 16.54
CA PHE A 36 14.21 15.12 15.62
C PHE A 36 14.95 13.81 15.97
N GLY A 37 15.79 13.33 15.04
CA GLY A 37 16.39 11.98 15.05
C GLY A 37 15.48 10.98 14.33
N GLN A 38 15.89 10.50 13.15
CA GLN A 38 15.02 9.69 12.27
C GLN A 38 15.25 8.18 12.35
N SER A 39 16.44 7.70 12.68
CA SER A 39 16.76 6.26 12.68
C SER A 39 16.16 5.49 13.88
N ASN A 40 16.47 5.93 15.10
CA ASN A 40 16.11 5.22 16.34
C ASN A 40 15.30 6.17 17.26
N PRO A 41 14.08 5.79 17.71
CA PRO A 41 13.25 6.58 18.62
C PRO A 41 13.95 7.07 19.89
N THR A 42 14.07 8.39 20.02
CA THR A 42 14.69 9.07 21.17
C THR A 42 13.66 9.78 22.03
N TYR A 43 13.76 9.63 23.36
CA TYR A 43 12.86 10.20 24.36
C TYR A 43 13.66 10.96 25.43
N GLN A 44 13.13 12.09 25.90
CA GLN A 44 13.55 12.74 27.12
C GLN A 44 12.81 12.11 28.30
N ILE A 45 13.57 11.65 29.29
CA ILE A 45 13.09 11.33 30.63
C ILE A 45 13.36 12.55 31.50
N THR A 46 12.36 13.04 32.22
CA THR A 46 12.53 14.00 33.32
C THR A 46 12.23 13.27 34.63
N ALA A 47 13.19 13.21 35.54
CA ALA A 47 13.03 12.60 36.85
C ALA A 47 12.23 13.49 37.82
N SER A 48 11.76 12.92 38.93
CA SER A 48 10.95 13.63 39.94
C SER A 48 11.69 14.77 40.67
N ASP A 49 13.03 14.80 40.59
CA ASP A 49 13.89 15.87 41.10
C ASP A 49 14.23 16.95 40.04
N GLY A 50 13.70 16.81 38.82
CA GLY A 50 13.93 17.71 37.69
C GLY A 50 15.17 17.39 36.85
N GLN A 51 15.96 16.37 37.19
CA GLN A 51 17.06 15.93 36.34
C GLN A 51 16.54 15.37 35.01
N ARG A 52 17.32 15.55 33.93
CA ARG A 52 16.96 15.13 32.57
C ARG A 52 17.91 14.05 32.09
N PHE A 53 17.35 13.05 31.42
CA PHE A 53 18.05 11.92 30.81
C PHE A 53 17.47 11.66 29.42
N VAL A 54 18.18 10.88 28.60
CA VAL A 54 17.77 10.53 27.25
C VAL A 54 17.70 9.00 27.11
N MET A 55 16.53 8.48 26.74
CA MET A 55 16.36 7.08 26.36
C MET A 55 16.35 6.95 24.85
N ARG A 56 17.20 6.08 24.28
CA ARG A 56 17.17 5.72 22.86
C ARG A 56 16.77 4.25 22.71
N LYS A 57 15.70 4.01 21.96
CA LYS A 57 15.00 2.73 21.81
C LYS A 57 15.06 2.27 20.35
N LYS A 58 15.09 0.96 20.07
CA LYS A 58 14.92 0.48 18.69
C LYS A 58 13.49 0.74 18.18
N PRO A 59 13.30 1.07 16.89
CA PRO A 59 11.96 1.15 16.31
C PRO A 59 11.24 -0.22 16.39
N PRO A 60 9.92 -0.24 16.68
CA PRO A 60 9.18 -1.46 16.91
C PRO A 60 8.97 -2.30 15.64
N GLY A 61 8.95 -3.63 15.81
CA GLY A 61 8.66 -4.60 14.75
C GLY A 61 9.90 -5.30 14.16
N LYS A 62 9.66 -6.17 13.17
CA LYS A 62 10.70 -7.00 12.55
C LYS A 62 11.58 -6.17 11.61
N LEU A 63 12.71 -5.66 12.14
CA LEU A 63 13.67 -4.84 11.41
C LEU A 63 14.09 -5.46 10.06
N LEU A 64 14.01 -4.67 8.99
CA LEU A 64 14.31 -5.10 7.61
C LEU A 64 15.79 -5.48 7.39
N SER A 65 16.70 -5.02 8.25
CA SER A 65 18.12 -5.37 8.21
C SER A 65 18.64 -5.74 9.59
N LYS A 66 19.39 -6.85 9.68
CA LYS A 66 20.12 -7.27 10.89
C LYS A 66 21.39 -6.44 11.17
N THR A 67 21.67 -5.40 10.39
CA THR A 67 22.81 -4.48 10.61
C THR A 67 22.42 -3.04 10.93
N ALA A 68 21.18 -2.62 10.69
CA ALA A 68 20.68 -1.29 11.05
C ALA A 68 20.07 -1.28 12.47
N HIS A 69 19.83 -0.07 13.02
CA HIS A 69 19.11 0.14 14.29
C HIS A 69 19.69 -0.60 15.50
N LYS A 70 21.03 -0.57 15.64
CA LYS A 70 21.76 -1.24 16.72
C LYS A 70 22.10 -0.31 17.87
N VAL A 71 21.10 0.03 18.67
CA VAL A 71 21.28 0.84 19.89
C VAL A 71 22.29 0.22 20.88
N GLU A 72 22.48 -1.10 20.86
CA GLU A 72 23.50 -1.82 21.63
C GLU A 72 24.93 -1.49 21.16
N ARG A 73 25.10 -1.19 19.87
CA ARG A 73 26.38 -0.77 19.28
C ARG A 73 26.72 0.66 19.70
N GLU A 74 25.72 1.54 19.67
CA GLU A 74 25.82 2.93 20.11
C GLU A 74 26.20 3.01 21.59
N TYR A 75 25.44 2.32 22.45
CA TYR A 75 25.75 2.19 23.88
C TYR A 75 27.18 1.68 24.09
N ARG A 76 27.56 0.59 23.42
CA ARG A 76 28.88 -0.04 23.61
C ARG A 76 30.05 0.90 23.27
N ILE A 77 29.94 1.74 22.24
CA ILE A 77 31.05 2.66 21.92
C ILE A 77 31.08 3.87 22.86
N MET A 78 29.94 4.46 23.20
CA MET A 78 29.91 5.55 24.19
C MET A 78 30.41 5.08 25.56
N HIS A 79 29.92 3.95 26.05
CA HIS A 79 30.36 3.38 27.34
C HIS A 79 31.85 3.01 27.38
N ALA A 80 32.43 2.60 26.24
CA ALA A 80 33.87 2.39 26.12
C ALA A 80 34.69 3.69 26.09
N LEU A 81 34.07 4.81 25.69
CA LEU A 81 34.71 6.12 25.58
C LEU A 81 34.51 7.03 26.79
N GLU A 82 33.55 6.75 27.69
CA GLU A 82 33.26 7.49 28.93
C GLU A 82 34.50 7.80 29.81
N ASN A 83 35.54 6.97 29.71
CA ASN A 83 36.78 7.09 30.50
C ASN A 83 37.96 7.55 29.64
N THR A 84 37.70 8.37 28.61
CA THR A 84 38.69 8.91 27.66
C THR A 84 38.46 10.41 27.43
N ASP A 85 39.43 11.12 26.83
CA ASP A 85 39.31 12.54 26.47
C ASP A 85 38.36 12.82 25.28
N VAL A 86 37.48 11.88 24.94
CA VAL A 86 36.47 12.01 23.88
C VAL A 86 35.14 12.41 24.48
N ALA A 87 34.58 13.54 24.03
CA ALA A 87 33.28 14.00 24.47
C ALA A 87 32.14 13.05 24.04
N VAL A 88 31.62 12.26 24.99
CA VAL A 88 30.43 11.41 24.84
C VAL A 88 29.49 11.61 26.03
N PRO A 89 28.15 11.51 25.85
CA PRO A 89 27.23 11.50 26.99
C PRO A 89 27.46 10.26 27.86
N LYS A 90 27.44 10.39 29.19
CA LYS A 90 27.49 9.22 30.09
C LYS A 90 26.31 8.30 29.79
N THR A 91 26.56 7.01 29.57
CA THR A 91 25.52 5.99 29.51
C THR A 91 25.27 5.41 30.90
N TYR A 92 24.01 5.06 31.19
CA TYR A 92 23.59 4.55 32.49
C TYR A 92 23.29 3.05 32.46
N TYR A 93 22.55 2.59 31.44
CA TYR A 93 22.14 1.20 31.34
C TYR A 93 21.71 0.85 29.90
N LEU A 94 21.98 -0.39 29.46
CA LEU A 94 21.45 -1.01 28.25
C LEU A 94 20.54 -2.18 28.60
N CYS A 95 19.26 -2.07 28.23
CA CYS A 95 18.30 -3.16 28.33
C CYS A 95 18.19 -3.89 26.98
N GLU A 96 18.64 -5.14 26.95
CA GLU A 96 18.44 -6.05 25.81
C GLU A 96 17.18 -6.91 25.94
N ASP A 97 16.42 -6.78 27.04
CA ASP A 97 15.17 -7.52 27.23
C ASP A 97 13.97 -6.78 26.59
N ASP A 98 13.47 -7.35 25.50
CA ASP A 98 12.26 -6.91 24.81
C ASP A 98 11.02 -6.95 25.73
N SER A 99 11.02 -7.72 26.83
CA SER A 99 9.85 -7.84 27.71
C SER A 99 9.49 -6.54 28.46
N VAL A 100 10.47 -5.65 28.69
CA VAL A 100 10.30 -4.44 29.53
C VAL A 100 9.49 -3.34 28.84
N ILE A 101 9.80 -2.99 27.59
CA ILE A 101 9.05 -1.99 26.80
C ILE A 101 8.83 -2.37 25.32
N GLY A 102 9.00 -3.64 24.96
CA GLY A 102 8.69 -4.19 23.63
C GLY A 102 9.84 -4.18 22.60
N THR A 103 10.95 -3.49 22.88
CA THR A 103 12.22 -3.53 22.10
C THR A 103 13.40 -3.10 22.99
N PRO A 104 14.67 -3.35 22.59
CA PRO A 104 15.84 -2.94 23.35
C PRO A 104 16.00 -1.42 23.39
N PHE A 105 16.56 -0.92 24.48
CA PHE A 105 16.81 0.49 24.69
C PHE A 105 18.02 0.70 25.60
N TYR A 106 18.64 1.87 25.53
CA TYR A 106 19.57 2.33 26.55
C TYR A 106 19.19 3.72 27.04
N ILE A 107 19.68 4.06 28.24
CA ILE A 107 19.52 5.39 28.85
C ILE A 107 20.91 6.05 28.95
N MET A 108 20.98 7.33 28.60
CA MET A 108 22.17 8.18 28.67
C MET A 108 21.83 9.57 29.25
N GLU A 109 22.87 10.34 29.52
CA GLU A 109 22.84 11.72 29.98
C GLU A 109 22.11 12.67 29.02
N PHE A 110 21.42 13.68 29.56
CA PHE A 110 20.94 14.81 28.78
C PHE A 110 22.03 15.89 28.72
N LEU A 111 22.74 15.98 27.60
CA LEU A 111 23.70 17.06 27.35
C LEU A 111 22.95 18.35 27.00
N ASP A 112 22.85 19.26 27.97
CA ASP A 112 22.13 20.52 27.86
C ASP A 112 23.01 21.59 27.18
N GLY A 113 23.06 21.60 25.84
CA GLY A 113 23.98 22.43 25.04
C GLY A 113 23.39 23.05 23.77
N ARG A 114 24.26 23.57 22.90
CA ARG A 114 23.95 24.12 21.57
C ARG A 114 24.19 23.06 20.49
N ILE A 115 23.31 22.96 19.49
CA ILE A 115 23.50 22.16 18.27
C ILE A 115 23.25 23.09 17.08
N PHE A 116 24.05 22.96 16.02
CA PHE A 116 24.01 23.86 14.86
C PHE A 116 23.68 23.08 13.58
N GLU A 117 22.43 23.20 13.11
CA GLU A 117 21.98 22.60 11.84
C GLU A 117 22.66 23.27 10.61
N ASP A 118 22.95 24.57 10.71
CA ASP A 118 23.78 25.30 9.74
C ASP A 118 25.23 25.32 10.23
N PHE A 119 26.10 24.66 9.48
CA PHE A 119 27.50 24.45 9.84
C PHE A 119 28.33 25.75 9.73
N THR A 120 27.83 26.79 9.05
CA THR A 120 28.44 28.14 9.07
C THR A 120 28.28 28.82 10.44
N MET A 121 27.46 28.26 11.34
CA MET A 121 27.17 28.79 12.68
C MET A 121 26.68 30.24 12.63
N PRO A 122 25.52 30.52 11.97
CA PRO A 122 24.98 31.87 11.86
C PRO A 122 24.64 32.46 13.24
N GLY A 123 24.94 33.74 13.44
CA GLY A 123 24.74 34.44 14.71
C GLY A 123 25.84 34.20 15.77
N VAL A 124 26.89 33.43 15.45
CA VAL A 124 28.12 33.31 16.27
C VAL A 124 29.15 34.35 15.81
N GLU A 125 29.90 34.94 16.74
CA GLU A 125 30.97 35.89 16.43
C GLU A 125 32.17 35.19 15.75
N PRO A 126 32.90 35.83 14.81
CA PRO A 126 33.98 35.19 14.04
C PRO A 126 35.04 34.46 14.89
N ALA A 127 35.47 35.05 16.01
CA ALA A 127 36.46 34.43 16.90
C ALA A 127 35.89 33.25 17.70
N GLU A 128 34.58 33.25 18.01
CA GLU A 128 33.92 32.11 18.65
C GLU A 128 33.70 30.98 17.63
N ARG A 129 33.32 31.31 16.38
CA ARG A 129 33.19 30.37 15.26
C ARG A 129 34.50 29.63 14.99
N GLU A 130 35.63 30.34 14.91
CA GLU A 130 36.94 29.72 14.70
C GLU A 130 37.28 28.78 15.86
N ALA A 131 37.07 29.21 17.11
CA ALA A 131 37.32 28.40 18.30
C ALA A 131 36.44 27.13 18.34
N MET A 132 35.15 27.24 18.01
CA MET A 132 34.23 26.11 17.93
C MET A 132 34.62 25.11 16.84
N TRP A 133 34.95 25.57 15.65
CA TRP A 133 35.45 24.71 14.58
C TRP A 133 36.77 24.05 14.94
N ARG A 134 37.68 24.76 15.62
CA ARG A 134 38.93 24.19 16.13
C ARG A 134 38.67 23.09 17.16
N ASP A 135 37.83 23.31 18.17
CA ASP A 135 37.56 22.28 19.18
C ASP A 135 36.81 21.07 18.61
N ALA A 136 35.94 21.27 17.60
CA ALA A 136 35.35 20.17 16.82
C ALA A 136 36.39 19.34 16.06
N VAL A 137 37.48 19.95 15.58
CA VAL A 137 38.61 19.24 14.94
C VAL A 137 39.48 18.52 15.97
N LEU A 138 39.81 19.16 17.10
CA LEU A 138 40.57 18.54 18.19
C LEU A 138 39.81 17.35 18.80
N THR A 139 38.48 17.45 18.94
CA THR A 139 37.61 16.36 19.37
C THR A 139 37.68 15.16 18.41
N LEU A 140 37.69 15.40 17.08
CA LEU A 140 37.86 14.34 16.08
C LEU A 140 39.26 13.70 16.16
N ALA A 141 40.30 14.51 16.33
CA ALA A 141 41.68 14.05 16.45
C ALA A 141 41.89 13.17 17.71
N ARG A 142 41.36 13.58 18.88
CA ARG A 142 41.37 12.79 20.12
C ARG A 142 40.64 11.47 19.94
N PHE A 143 39.46 11.49 19.33
CA PHE A 143 38.70 10.28 19.03
C PHE A 143 39.47 9.31 18.12
N HIS A 144 40.11 9.81 17.06
CA HIS A 144 40.97 9.01 16.19
C HIS A 144 42.28 8.54 16.88
N ALA A 145 42.72 9.18 17.96
CA ALA A 145 43.86 8.77 18.76
C ALA A 145 43.54 7.66 19.80
N VAL A 146 42.25 7.35 20.03
CA VAL A 146 41.86 6.30 21.00
C VAL A 146 42.35 4.92 20.57
N ASP A 147 43.14 4.29 21.44
CA ASP A 147 43.49 2.88 21.32
C ASP A 147 42.26 1.99 21.58
N TYR A 148 41.55 1.67 20.49
CA TYR A 148 40.37 0.83 20.48
C TYR A 148 40.56 -0.55 21.13
N LYS A 149 41.80 -1.02 21.34
CA LYS A 149 42.07 -2.27 22.05
C LYS A 149 42.02 -2.07 23.56
N LYS A 150 42.63 -1.00 24.07
CA LYS A 150 42.60 -0.64 25.49
C LYS A 150 41.17 -0.41 26.01
N VAL A 151 40.31 0.21 25.19
CA VAL A 151 38.88 0.43 25.53
C VAL A 151 37.96 -0.77 25.19
N GLY A 152 38.50 -1.98 24.97
CA GLY A 152 37.69 -3.19 24.79
C GLY A 152 36.90 -3.28 23.47
N LEU A 153 37.23 -2.44 22.48
CA LEU A 153 36.59 -2.37 21.17
C LEU A 153 37.35 -3.14 20.07
N GLU A 154 38.34 -3.98 20.37
CA GLU A 154 39.08 -4.77 19.36
C GLU A 154 38.18 -5.58 18.41
N LYS A 155 37.03 -6.06 18.90
CA LYS A 155 36.04 -6.83 18.12
C LYS A 155 34.91 -5.97 17.53
N PHE A 156 35.03 -4.64 17.54
CA PHE A 156 33.99 -3.69 17.11
C PHE A 156 33.91 -3.51 15.59
N GLY A 157 35.00 -3.79 14.87
CA GLY A 157 35.10 -3.74 13.41
C GLY A 157 36.20 -4.66 12.87
N LYS A 158 36.61 -4.49 11.61
CA LYS A 158 37.76 -5.19 11.00
C LYS A 158 38.90 -4.19 10.78
N PRO A 159 40.10 -4.38 11.36
CA PRO A 159 41.15 -3.36 11.32
C PRO A 159 41.70 -3.09 9.91
N SER A 160 42.33 -4.07 9.28
CA SER A 160 43.06 -3.87 8.02
C SER A 160 42.18 -3.90 6.76
N GLY A 161 42.54 -3.14 5.73
CA GLY A 161 41.91 -3.11 4.41
C GLY A 161 40.57 -2.38 4.41
N PHE A 162 40.50 -1.18 4.99
CA PHE A 162 39.25 -0.42 5.06
C PHE A 162 38.72 -0.02 3.68
N TYR A 163 39.52 0.69 2.88
CA TYR A 163 39.09 1.18 1.57
C TYR A 163 38.80 0.05 0.55
N PRO A 164 39.61 -1.01 0.42
CA PRO A 164 39.25 -2.18 -0.40
C PRO A 164 37.88 -2.81 -0.06
N ARG A 165 37.47 -2.80 1.22
CA ARG A 165 36.11 -3.21 1.60
C ARG A 165 35.05 -2.18 1.24
N GLN A 166 35.30 -0.90 1.46
CA GLN A 166 34.35 0.16 1.11
C GLN A 166 34.11 0.19 -0.41
N ILE A 167 35.17 0.17 -1.23
CA ILE A 167 35.08 0.09 -2.70
C ILE A 167 34.21 -1.09 -3.14
N ASN A 168 34.47 -2.30 -2.66
CA ASN A 168 33.68 -3.47 -3.06
C ASN A 168 32.24 -3.43 -2.52
N THR A 169 32.01 -2.85 -1.34
CA THR A 169 30.66 -2.60 -0.79
C THR A 169 29.88 -1.64 -1.68
N TRP A 170 30.43 -0.47 -2.00
CA TRP A 170 29.78 0.53 -2.85
C TRP A 170 29.62 0.07 -4.30
N VAL A 171 30.58 -0.67 -4.87
CA VAL A 171 30.40 -1.35 -6.17
C VAL A 171 29.20 -2.30 -6.16
N THR A 172 29.01 -3.05 -5.07
CA THR A 172 27.86 -3.97 -4.93
C THR A 172 26.54 -3.21 -4.73
N ILE A 173 26.55 -2.14 -3.93
CA ILE A 173 25.39 -1.29 -3.65
C ILE A 173 24.94 -0.56 -4.92
N CYS A 174 25.82 0.24 -5.54
CA CYS A 174 25.54 0.97 -6.77
C CYS A 174 25.17 0.01 -7.92
N GLY A 175 25.88 -1.12 -8.05
CA GLY A 175 25.56 -2.19 -8.99
C GLY A 175 24.23 -2.92 -8.73
N SER A 176 23.57 -2.69 -7.60
CA SER A 176 22.18 -3.12 -7.36
C SER A 176 21.16 -1.99 -7.58
N GLN A 177 21.56 -0.75 -7.32
CA GLN A 177 20.72 0.45 -7.41
C GLN A 177 20.60 1.00 -8.84
N GLU A 178 21.64 0.87 -9.67
CA GLU A 178 21.62 1.22 -11.10
C GLU A 178 20.50 0.46 -11.87
N LYS A 179 20.07 -0.69 -11.32
CA LYS A 179 19.04 -1.60 -11.85
C LYS A 179 17.64 -1.35 -11.30
N ALA A 180 17.48 -0.41 -10.36
CA ALA A 180 16.16 0.07 -9.97
C ALA A 180 15.58 0.90 -11.12
N VAL A 181 14.32 0.68 -11.45
CA VAL A 181 13.60 1.37 -12.52
C VAL A 181 12.64 2.38 -11.91
N ASP A 182 12.57 3.58 -12.47
CA ASP A 182 11.68 4.62 -11.95
C ASP A 182 10.22 4.34 -12.32
N ILE A 183 9.34 4.23 -11.33
CA ILE A 183 7.90 4.00 -11.55
C ILE A 183 7.21 5.24 -12.16
N GLU A 184 7.84 6.42 -12.04
CA GLU A 184 7.91 7.52 -13.02
C GLU A 184 8.44 7.04 -14.39
N THR A 185 9.59 7.57 -14.84
CA THR A 185 10.03 7.56 -16.27
C THR A 185 10.27 6.20 -16.93
N LYS A 186 10.31 5.09 -16.18
CA LYS A 186 10.76 3.73 -16.58
C LYS A 186 12.18 3.61 -17.10
N GLU A 187 12.91 4.72 -17.08
CA GLU A 187 14.34 4.64 -17.19
C GLU A 187 14.89 3.94 -15.94
N PRO A 188 15.92 3.10 -16.06
CA PRO A 188 16.70 2.74 -14.89
C PRO A 188 17.23 4.02 -14.24
N VAL A 189 17.35 4.04 -12.91
CA VAL A 189 18.12 5.04 -12.16
C VAL A 189 19.51 5.24 -12.77
N GLY A 190 20.01 4.17 -13.42
CA GLY A 190 21.09 4.24 -14.36
C GLY A 190 22.42 4.17 -13.65
N LYS A 191 23.46 3.99 -14.44
CA LYS A 191 24.82 4.02 -13.94
C LYS A 191 25.21 5.47 -13.62
N LEU A 192 26.01 5.64 -12.58
CA LEU A 192 26.64 6.93 -12.33
C LEU A 192 27.64 7.23 -13.47
N PRO A 193 27.77 8.50 -13.91
CA PRO A 193 28.86 8.94 -14.78
C PRO A 193 30.23 8.45 -14.30
N HIS A 194 31.09 8.10 -15.26
CA HIS A 194 32.49 7.66 -15.05
C HIS A 194 32.70 6.58 -13.97
N PHE A 195 31.71 5.73 -13.71
CA PHE A 195 31.74 4.74 -12.64
C PHE A 195 32.85 3.69 -12.85
N GLU A 196 33.02 3.17 -14.07
CA GLU A 196 34.05 2.18 -14.41
C GLU A 196 35.46 2.73 -14.21
N GLU A 197 35.68 3.99 -14.59
CA GLU A 197 36.94 4.70 -14.53
C GLU A 197 37.28 5.08 -13.08
N THR A 198 36.30 5.62 -12.36
CA THR A 198 36.40 5.97 -10.93
C THR A 198 36.67 4.72 -10.08
N VAL A 199 35.95 3.61 -10.32
CA VAL A 199 36.19 2.33 -9.63
C VAL A 199 37.55 1.74 -10.00
N ARG A 200 38.03 1.92 -11.24
CA ARG A 200 39.38 1.49 -11.65
C ARG A 200 40.46 2.31 -10.97
N PHE A 201 40.26 3.63 -10.84
CA PHE A 201 41.16 4.52 -10.10
C PHE A 201 41.26 4.13 -8.63
N PHE A 202 40.13 3.98 -7.92
CA PHE A 202 40.16 3.57 -6.51
C PHE A 202 40.69 2.14 -6.30
N LYS A 203 40.49 1.21 -7.25
CA LYS A 203 41.07 -0.14 -7.18
C LYS A 203 42.57 -0.21 -7.48
N ASN A 204 43.20 0.87 -7.93
CA ASN A 204 44.65 0.92 -8.09
C ASN A 204 45.34 1.15 -6.74
N GLU A 205 45.98 0.12 -6.20
CA GLU A 205 46.69 0.16 -4.92
C GLU A 205 47.81 1.22 -4.88
N ARG A 206 48.38 1.63 -6.03
CA ARG A 206 49.37 2.73 -6.10
C ARG A 206 48.79 4.07 -5.60
N HIS A 207 47.48 4.29 -5.74
CA HIS A 207 46.83 5.56 -5.40
C HIS A 207 46.10 5.53 -4.05
N GLN A 208 45.95 4.36 -3.41
CA GLN A 208 45.21 4.26 -2.15
C GLN A 208 45.99 4.86 -0.97
N PRO A 209 45.31 5.50 0.01
CA PRO A 209 45.88 5.86 1.30
C PRO A 209 46.51 4.65 2.01
N LYS A 210 47.56 4.90 2.80
CA LYS A 210 48.25 3.83 3.54
C LYS A 210 47.30 3.25 4.59
N ASP A 211 47.11 1.92 4.58
CA ASP A 211 46.11 1.28 5.44
C ASP A 211 46.32 1.59 6.94
N ARG A 212 45.33 2.24 7.54
CA ARG A 212 45.29 2.69 8.94
C ARG A 212 43.98 2.21 9.57
N ALA A 213 44.05 1.86 10.86
CA ALA A 213 42.92 1.34 11.62
C ALA A 213 42.81 2.08 12.97
N THR A 214 41.74 2.85 13.14
CA THR A 214 41.31 3.44 14.43
C THR A 214 39.79 3.42 14.53
N LEU A 215 39.19 3.96 15.59
CA LEU A 215 37.75 4.21 15.64
C LEU A 215 37.38 5.28 14.62
N VAL A 216 36.28 5.07 13.90
CA VAL A 216 35.63 6.05 13.03
C VAL A 216 34.16 6.15 13.39
N HIS A 217 33.62 7.36 13.35
CA HIS A 217 32.21 7.69 13.58
C HIS A 217 31.36 7.28 12.36
N GLY A 218 31.92 7.44 11.15
CA GLY A 218 31.28 7.12 9.87
C GLY A 218 30.40 8.25 9.31
N ASP A 219 29.92 9.13 10.19
CA ASP A 219 29.19 10.36 9.88
C ASP A 219 29.53 11.48 10.89
N TYR A 220 30.80 11.92 10.93
CA TYR A 220 31.23 13.05 11.76
C TYR A 220 30.98 14.38 11.04
N LYS A 221 30.29 15.32 11.71
CA LYS A 221 29.80 16.60 11.16
C LYS A 221 29.21 17.49 12.27
N ILE A 222 29.03 18.79 12.02
CA ILE A 222 28.72 19.81 13.05
C ILE A 222 27.35 19.61 13.73
N ASP A 223 26.32 19.16 13.01
CA ASP A 223 24.98 18.87 13.57
C ASP A 223 24.93 17.62 14.45
N ASN A 224 25.93 16.73 14.34
CA ASN A 224 26.15 15.61 15.26
C ASN A 224 26.98 16.01 16.51
N LEU A 225 27.32 17.29 16.69
CA LEU A 225 28.06 17.78 17.87
C LEU A 225 27.19 18.65 18.78
N VAL A 226 27.17 18.32 20.07
CA VAL A 226 26.65 19.21 21.12
C VAL A 226 27.80 20.09 21.59
N PHE A 227 27.68 21.40 21.39
CA PHE A 227 28.57 22.41 21.98
C PHE A 227 28.05 22.86 23.36
N HIS A 228 28.93 23.35 24.21
CA HIS A 228 28.52 23.95 25.49
C HIS A 228 27.59 25.17 25.27
N LYS A 229 26.71 25.46 26.24
CA LYS A 229 25.71 26.54 26.14
C LYS A 229 26.30 27.92 25.81
N THR A 230 27.48 28.20 26.37
CA THR A 230 28.09 29.53 26.43
C THR A 230 29.60 29.51 26.15
N GLU A 231 30.17 28.37 25.80
CA GLU A 231 31.61 28.21 25.57
C GLU A 231 31.84 27.53 24.21
N PRO A 232 32.95 27.86 23.51
CA PRO A 232 33.25 27.33 22.18
C PRO A 232 33.89 25.93 22.22
N ARG A 233 33.30 25.00 22.97
CA ARG A 233 33.79 23.61 23.10
C ARG A 233 32.69 22.58 22.90
N VAL A 234 33.06 21.41 22.40
CA VAL A 234 32.20 20.22 22.31
C VAL A 234 32.03 19.60 23.69
N ILE A 235 30.80 19.17 24.00
CA ILE A 235 30.44 18.42 25.21
C ILE A 235 29.83 17.05 24.91
N GLY A 236 29.56 16.73 23.63
CA GLY A 236 29.26 15.37 23.21
C GLY A 236 29.15 15.18 21.70
N ILE A 237 29.63 14.04 21.21
CA ILE A 237 29.39 13.52 19.86
C ILE A 237 28.13 12.64 19.89
N LEU A 238 27.23 12.83 18.92
CA LEU A 238 25.96 12.10 18.78
C LEU A 238 25.91 11.24 17.51
N ASP A 239 24.96 10.30 17.52
CA ASP A 239 24.57 9.42 16.40
C ASP A 239 25.60 8.37 15.94
N TRP A 240 26.14 7.66 16.93
CA TRP A 240 27.12 6.57 16.82
C TRP A 240 26.70 5.33 16.00
N GLU A 241 25.55 5.31 15.32
CA GLU A 241 25.01 4.08 14.69
C GLU A 241 25.87 3.56 13.51
N MET A 242 26.58 4.46 12.82
CA MET A 242 27.50 4.11 11.72
C MET A 242 28.93 3.77 12.16
N SER A 243 29.25 3.93 13.45
CA SER A 243 30.63 3.85 13.94
C SER A 243 31.26 2.46 13.75
N THR A 244 32.58 2.39 13.56
CA THR A 244 33.33 1.13 13.36
C THR A 244 34.83 1.31 13.64
N ILE A 245 35.61 0.22 13.62
CA ILE A 245 37.04 0.34 13.29
C ILE A 245 37.15 0.60 11.78
N GLY A 246 37.94 1.60 11.38
CA GLY A 246 38.15 2.03 10.00
C GLY A 246 39.31 3.01 9.83
N HIS A 247 39.32 3.70 8.68
CA HIS A 247 40.41 4.62 8.31
C HIS A 247 40.02 6.07 8.65
N PRO A 248 40.84 6.82 9.42
CA PRO A 248 40.47 8.13 9.98
C PRO A 248 40.11 9.19 8.91
N LEU A 249 40.78 9.13 7.76
CA LEU A 249 40.47 9.95 6.57
C LEU A 249 38.98 9.89 6.16
N SER A 250 38.26 8.81 6.47
CA SER A 250 36.82 8.70 6.17
C SER A 250 35.98 9.76 6.87
N ASP A 251 36.30 10.12 8.12
CA ASP A 251 35.56 11.13 8.88
C ASP A 251 36.11 12.54 8.62
N ILE A 252 37.42 12.68 8.39
CA ILE A 252 38.04 13.94 7.92
C ILE A 252 37.37 14.39 6.62
N CYS A 253 37.20 13.49 5.66
CA CYS A 253 36.54 13.80 4.39
C CYS A 253 35.02 14.00 4.52
N ASN A 254 34.36 13.38 5.51
CA ASN A 254 32.96 13.68 5.83
C ASN A 254 32.82 15.12 6.35
N PHE A 255 33.68 15.50 7.31
CA PHE A 255 33.73 16.82 7.92
C PHE A 255 34.07 17.94 6.91
N LEU A 256 34.95 17.66 5.94
CA LEU A 256 35.31 18.60 4.87
C LEU A 256 34.32 18.66 3.68
N THR A 257 33.26 17.83 3.66
CA THR A 257 32.39 17.68 2.47
C THR A 257 31.69 18.97 2.05
N ASN A 258 31.31 19.86 2.96
CA ASN A 258 30.68 21.15 2.59
C ASN A 258 31.64 22.10 1.86
N PHE A 259 32.92 22.18 2.25
CA PHE A 259 33.92 23.02 1.58
C PHE A 259 34.10 22.61 0.12
N TYR A 260 34.22 21.31 -0.14
CA TYR A 260 34.35 20.79 -1.51
C TYR A 260 33.04 20.92 -2.30
N SER A 261 31.89 20.68 -1.67
CA SER A 261 30.58 20.82 -2.34
C SER A 261 30.27 22.27 -2.72
N ALA A 262 30.74 23.24 -1.94
CA ALA A 262 30.59 24.67 -2.25
C ALA A 262 31.33 25.10 -3.53
N MET A 263 32.42 24.42 -3.89
CA MET A 263 33.17 24.68 -5.13
C MET A 263 32.43 24.21 -6.40
N SER A 264 31.38 23.40 -6.28
CA SER A 264 30.63 22.85 -7.41
C SER A 264 29.12 23.13 -7.27
N PRO A 265 28.63 24.29 -7.75
CA PRO A 265 27.23 24.69 -7.60
C PRO A 265 26.24 23.65 -8.14
N GLY A 266 25.34 23.16 -7.27
CA GLY A 266 24.29 22.21 -7.63
C GLY A 266 24.58 20.73 -7.30
N VAL A 267 25.75 20.37 -6.78
CA VAL A 267 26.00 18.97 -6.33
C VAL A 267 25.21 18.58 -5.06
N ILE A 268 24.75 19.59 -4.30
CA ILE A 268 23.94 19.45 -3.08
C ILE A 268 22.68 20.31 -3.16
N PRO A 269 21.55 19.88 -2.56
CA PRO A 269 20.25 20.56 -2.66
C PRO A 269 20.03 21.68 -1.61
N TYR A 270 21.10 22.15 -0.98
CA TYR A 270 21.10 23.27 -0.03
C TYR A 270 22.25 24.22 -0.36
N ASP A 271 22.13 25.48 0.04
CA ASP A 271 23.20 26.45 -0.18
C ASP A 271 24.39 26.16 0.75
N ALA A 272 25.59 26.08 0.17
CA ALA A 272 26.86 26.00 0.90
C ALA A 272 27.81 27.13 0.49
N SER A 273 27.33 28.19 -0.18
CA SER A 273 28.15 29.31 -0.64
C SER A 273 28.96 29.99 0.48
N GLY A 274 28.47 29.95 1.73
CA GLY A 274 29.22 30.37 2.92
C GLY A 274 30.50 29.58 3.23
N PHE A 275 30.68 28.40 2.63
CA PHE A 275 31.91 27.59 2.73
C PHE A 275 32.97 27.91 1.66
N LEU A 276 32.67 28.79 0.71
CA LEU A 276 33.70 29.30 -0.21
C LEU A 276 34.71 30.20 0.55
N PRO A 277 35.96 30.31 0.05
CA PRO A 277 36.94 31.22 0.62
C PRO A 277 36.41 32.65 0.80
N ASP A 278 36.74 33.23 1.95
CA ASP A 278 36.40 34.61 2.34
C ASP A 278 34.90 34.96 2.28
N LYS A 279 34.00 33.99 2.46
CA LYS A 279 32.53 34.21 2.54
C LYS A 279 31.96 34.25 3.96
N THR A 280 32.56 33.54 4.92
CA THR A 280 32.11 33.53 6.32
C THR A 280 33.29 33.88 7.22
N ASP A 281 33.25 35.05 7.84
CA ASP A 281 34.31 35.51 8.74
C ASP A 281 34.51 34.52 9.91
N GLY A 282 35.75 34.08 10.13
CA GLY A 282 36.09 33.12 11.18
C GLY A 282 35.71 31.66 10.87
N LEU A 283 35.30 31.33 9.65
CA LEU A 283 35.17 29.93 9.19
C LEU A 283 36.54 29.44 8.67
N PRO A 284 37.21 28.50 9.36
CA PRO A 284 38.56 28.07 8.97
C PRO A 284 38.52 27.25 7.68
N GLN A 285 39.49 27.51 6.80
CA GLN A 285 39.63 26.81 5.51
C GLN A 285 40.20 25.37 5.69
N PRO A 286 40.00 24.46 4.72
CA PRO A 286 40.40 23.05 4.82
C PRO A 286 41.85 22.82 5.23
N GLU A 287 42.79 23.63 4.75
CA GLU A 287 44.22 23.54 5.07
C GLU A 287 44.47 23.76 6.56
N LYS A 288 43.72 24.68 7.19
CA LYS A 288 43.85 25.02 8.61
C LYS A 288 43.19 23.97 9.51
N ILE A 289 42.05 23.43 9.07
CA ILE A 289 41.41 22.26 9.68
C ILE A 289 42.36 21.06 9.68
N LEU A 290 43.02 20.79 8.55
CA LEU A 290 43.96 19.69 8.39
C LEU A 290 45.27 19.90 9.17
N GLU A 291 45.72 21.14 9.34
CA GLU A 291 46.85 21.49 10.21
C GLU A 291 46.54 21.16 11.68
N TRP A 292 45.46 21.69 12.27
CA TRP A 292 45.07 21.38 13.65
C TRP A 292 44.82 19.90 13.88
N TYR A 293 44.22 19.21 12.89
CA TYR A 293 44.00 17.77 12.96
C TYR A 293 45.35 17.00 13.01
N ALA A 294 46.33 17.41 12.20
CA ALA A 294 47.65 16.78 12.15
C ALA A 294 48.47 17.05 13.42
N GLU A 295 48.37 18.26 13.99
CA GLU A 295 48.98 18.64 15.27
C GLU A 295 48.52 17.74 16.43
N GLU A 296 47.21 17.56 16.60
CA GLU A 296 46.62 16.82 17.73
C GLU A 296 46.65 15.29 17.54
N SER A 297 46.45 14.79 16.31
CA SER A 297 46.41 13.33 16.04
C SER A 297 47.75 12.70 15.68
N GLY A 298 48.77 13.49 15.34
CA GLY A 298 50.03 13.02 14.77
C GLY A 298 49.91 12.41 13.36
N TYR A 299 48.75 12.55 12.68
CA TYR A 299 48.50 12.07 11.33
C TYR A 299 48.24 13.24 10.37
N ASP A 300 49.24 13.58 9.57
CA ASP A 300 49.05 14.46 8.41
C ASP A 300 48.28 13.74 7.30
N ALA A 301 47.01 14.12 7.15
CA ALA A 301 46.11 13.60 6.14
C ALA A 301 46.24 14.33 4.78
N ARG A 302 46.90 15.50 4.71
CA ARG A 302 46.92 16.36 3.51
C ARG A 302 47.33 15.65 2.21
N PRO A 303 48.33 14.75 2.19
CA PRO A 303 48.69 14.01 0.97
C PRO A 303 47.64 12.99 0.51
N GLU A 304 46.77 12.52 1.41
CA GLU A 304 45.76 11.49 1.15
C GLU A 304 44.36 12.09 0.93
N VAL A 305 44.15 13.36 1.31
CA VAL A 305 42.88 14.12 1.19
C VAL A 305 42.33 14.23 -0.24
N PRO A 306 43.11 14.51 -1.31
CA PRO A 306 42.56 14.58 -2.67
C PRO A 306 41.87 13.27 -3.10
N TRP A 307 42.52 12.13 -2.84
CA TRP A 307 41.93 10.80 -3.06
C TRP A 307 40.73 10.55 -2.12
N GLY A 308 40.88 10.90 -0.84
CA GLY A 308 39.83 10.73 0.18
C GLY A 308 38.56 11.51 -0.10
N MET A 309 38.67 12.74 -0.60
CA MET A 309 37.55 13.59 -0.99
C MET A 309 36.88 13.07 -2.25
N SER A 310 37.64 12.71 -3.29
CA SER A 310 37.10 12.01 -4.46
C SER A 310 36.29 10.76 -4.04
N PHE A 311 36.85 9.94 -3.13
CA PHE A 311 36.16 8.77 -2.59
C PHE A 311 34.90 9.12 -1.76
N SER A 312 34.93 10.20 -0.97
CA SER A 312 33.80 10.66 -0.16
C SER A 312 32.65 11.19 -1.03
N ILE A 313 32.95 11.98 -2.05
CA ILE A 313 31.96 12.48 -3.00
C ILE A 313 31.41 11.33 -3.87
N TRP A 314 32.22 10.34 -4.24
CA TRP A 314 31.72 9.12 -4.92
C TRP A 314 30.82 8.26 -4.01
N LYS A 315 31.18 8.08 -2.72
CA LYS A 315 30.31 7.50 -1.68
C LYS A 315 28.98 8.26 -1.62
N LEU A 316 29.01 9.61 -1.61
CA LEU A 316 27.82 10.45 -1.56
C LEU A 316 26.96 10.33 -2.84
N ALA A 317 27.58 10.25 -4.02
CA ALA A 317 26.89 9.94 -5.28
C ALA A 317 26.17 8.59 -5.21
N GLY A 318 26.80 7.56 -4.61
CA GLY A 318 26.18 6.26 -4.33
C GLY A 318 25.04 6.31 -3.31
N VAL A 319 25.16 7.12 -2.25
CA VAL A 319 24.04 7.38 -1.31
C VAL A 319 22.87 8.04 -2.04
N CYS A 320 23.13 9.05 -2.87
CA CYS A 320 22.14 9.71 -3.71
C CYS A 320 21.54 8.78 -4.77
N GLN A 321 22.32 7.85 -5.35
CA GLN A 321 21.81 6.77 -6.21
C GLN A 321 20.89 5.81 -5.43
N GLY A 322 21.17 5.56 -4.15
CA GLY A 322 20.31 4.79 -3.25
C GLY A 322 19.07 5.53 -2.75
N ILE A 323 19.08 6.86 -2.75
CA ILE A 323 17.87 7.68 -2.58
C ILE A 323 17.08 7.66 -3.89
N ALA A 324 17.74 7.83 -5.05
CA ALA A 324 17.13 7.72 -6.37
C ALA A 324 16.46 6.35 -6.59
N ALA A 325 17.10 5.24 -6.20
CA ALA A 325 16.51 3.90 -6.27
C ALA A 325 15.26 3.74 -5.39
N ARG A 326 15.23 4.36 -4.20
CA ARG A 326 14.03 4.35 -3.34
C ARG A 326 12.95 5.30 -3.85
N TYR A 327 13.32 6.46 -4.40
CA TYR A 327 12.40 7.37 -5.06
C TYR A 327 11.76 6.71 -6.28
N ALA A 328 12.59 6.17 -7.18
CA ALA A 328 12.24 5.35 -8.34
C ALA A 328 11.22 4.25 -8.00
N LEU A 329 11.51 3.42 -7.00
CA LEU A 329 10.61 2.35 -6.55
C LEU A 329 9.40 2.85 -5.72
N ARG A 330 9.23 4.17 -5.57
CA ARG A 330 8.22 4.90 -4.77
C ARG A 330 8.15 4.42 -3.31
N GLN A 331 9.34 4.14 -2.76
CA GLN A 331 9.62 3.74 -1.37
C GLN A 331 10.21 4.89 -0.52
N ALA A 332 10.51 6.05 -1.12
CA ALA A 332 10.96 7.23 -0.38
C ALA A 332 9.76 8.11 0.01
N SER A 333 9.57 8.33 1.32
CA SER A 333 8.44 9.09 1.88
C SER A 333 8.76 10.57 2.16
N SER A 334 9.81 11.12 1.54
CA SER A 334 10.30 12.49 1.78
C SER A 334 10.32 13.28 0.48
N GLU A 335 9.71 14.47 0.49
CA GLU A 335 9.66 15.37 -0.67
C GLU A 335 11.06 15.72 -1.21
N LYS A 336 12.04 15.85 -0.30
CA LYS A 336 13.46 16.11 -0.66
C LYS A 336 14.14 14.94 -1.40
N ALA A 337 13.56 13.73 -1.39
CA ALA A 337 14.17 12.57 -2.04
C ALA A 337 14.37 12.75 -3.55
N ARG A 338 13.48 13.52 -4.20
CA ARG A 338 13.64 13.88 -5.63
C ARG A 338 14.89 14.73 -5.86
N GLN A 339 15.12 15.75 -5.03
CA GLN A 339 16.27 16.65 -5.16
C GLN A 339 17.59 15.90 -5.01
N HIS A 340 17.70 15.03 -3.99
CA HIS A 340 18.86 14.15 -3.82
C HIS A 340 19.02 13.12 -4.97
N ALA A 341 17.93 12.70 -5.61
CA ALA A 341 18.00 11.83 -6.78
C ALA A 341 18.56 12.58 -8.00
N GLU A 342 18.18 13.85 -8.19
CA GLU A 342 18.62 14.70 -9.32
C GLU A 342 20.11 15.05 -9.23
N THR A 343 20.67 15.35 -8.04
CA THR A 343 22.12 15.71 -7.93
C THR A 343 23.09 14.54 -8.10
N ARG A 344 22.62 13.28 -8.14
CA ARG A 344 23.48 12.06 -8.17
C ARG A 344 24.49 12.05 -9.32
N GLY A 345 24.12 12.61 -10.48
CA GLY A 345 24.99 12.69 -11.66
C GLY A 345 26.12 13.69 -11.45
N LEU A 346 25.79 14.92 -11.03
CA LEU A 346 26.76 15.99 -10.78
C LEU A 346 27.78 15.60 -9.70
N LEU A 347 27.34 14.88 -8.65
CA LEU A 347 28.25 14.32 -7.64
C LEU A 347 29.23 13.30 -8.23
N ALA A 348 28.81 12.47 -9.18
CA ALA A 348 29.71 11.50 -9.82
C ALA A 348 30.73 12.17 -10.76
N GLU A 349 30.29 13.15 -11.55
CA GLU A 349 31.18 13.98 -12.38
C GLU A 349 32.23 14.70 -11.52
N PHE A 350 31.79 15.33 -10.42
CA PHE A 350 32.70 16.04 -9.50
C PHE A 350 33.67 15.08 -8.78
N ALA A 351 33.20 13.90 -8.35
CA ALA A 351 34.08 12.88 -7.79
C ALA A 351 35.14 12.40 -8.79
N TRP A 352 34.79 12.29 -10.07
CA TRP A 352 35.71 11.91 -11.14
C TRP A 352 36.73 13.00 -11.47
N ALA A 353 36.33 14.28 -11.47
CA ALA A 353 37.26 15.41 -11.59
C ALA A 353 38.32 15.38 -10.46
N LEU A 354 37.89 15.24 -9.21
CA LEU A 354 38.79 15.09 -8.05
C LEU A 354 39.68 13.83 -8.15
N ALA A 355 39.21 12.75 -8.79
CA ALA A 355 40.03 11.55 -9.04
C ALA A 355 41.10 11.78 -10.12
N GLN A 356 40.84 12.61 -11.13
CA GLN A 356 41.85 12.99 -12.12
C GLN A 356 42.92 13.89 -11.51
N GLU A 357 42.53 14.87 -10.69
CA GLU A 357 43.45 15.73 -9.94
C GLU A 357 44.33 14.92 -8.99
N ALA A 358 43.74 13.99 -8.22
CA ALA A 358 44.47 13.07 -7.35
C ALA A 358 45.28 11.98 -8.09
N GLY A 359 45.11 11.86 -9.41
CA GLY A 359 45.80 10.91 -10.29
C GLY A 359 46.89 11.51 -11.18
N ALA A 360 47.07 12.84 -11.14
CA ALA A 360 48.12 13.52 -11.88
C ALA A 360 49.47 13.40 -11.15
N ASP A 361 50.46 12.76 -11.77
CA ASP A 361 51.84 12.74 -11.25
C ASP A 361 52.35 14.20 -11.07
N GLU A 362 53.07 14.47 -9.97
CA GLU A 362 53.31 15.80 -9.36
C GLU A 362 54.00 16.87 -10.25
N THR A 363 54.37 16.55 -11.48
CA THR A 363 55.13 17.40 -12.41
C THR A 363 54.32 18.50 -13.09
N VAL A 364 52.99 18.52 -12.97
CA VAL A 364 52.11 19.47 -13.69
C VAL A 364 51.43 20.51 -12.77
N THR A 365 51.39 20.27 -11.46
CA THR A 365 50.45 20.93 -10.53
C THR A 365 50.87 22.34 -10.09
N LYS A 366 50.99 23.30 -11.03
CA LYS A 366 51.19 24.72 -10.68
C LYS A 366 50.72 25.78 -11.68
N LEU A 367 49.61 25.57 -12.38
CA LEU A 367 48.81 26.63 -13.04
C LEU A 367 47.48 26.07 -13.60
N HIS A 368 46.37 26.31 -12.89
CA HIS A 368 44.98 26.51 -13.39
C HIS A 368 44.01 26.47 -12.19
N TYR A 369 43.20 27.51 -11.97
CA TYR A 369 42.12 27.50 -10.96
C TYR A 369 40.98 28.52 -11.25
N ILE A 370 40.82 28.97 -12.51
CA ILE A 370 39.89 30.06 -12.86
C ILE A 370 39.07 29.79 -14.15
N ASP A 371 39.64 29.19 -15.20
CA ASP A 371 39.05 29.29 -16.56
C ASP A 371 37.98 28.25 -16.96
N LEU A 372 37.68 27.24 -16.14
CA LEU A 372 36.80 26.11 -16.54
C LEU A 372 35.29 26.37 -16.50
N LEU A 373 34.84 27.60 -16.22
CA LEU A 373 33.42 27.95 -16.07
C LEU A 373 32.70 28.38 -17.37
N THR A 374 33.29 28.15 -18.56
CA THR A 374 32.62 28.43 -19.85
C THR A 374 32.81 27.30 -20.87
N HIS A 375 31.85 27.18 -21.79
CA HIS A 375 31.86 26.28 -22.97
C HIS A 375 31.71 24.77 -22.73
N TRP A 376 30.50 24.30 -22.37
CA TRP A 376 29.99 23.03 -22.90
C TRP A 376 28.51 23.14 -23.28
N THR A 377 28.18 22.74 -24.51
CA THR A 377 26.81 22.51 -25.00
C THR A 377 26.79 21.17 -25.75
N PRO A 378 25.75 20.34 -25.61
CA PRO A 378 25.77 18.97 -26.15
C PRO A 378 25.37 18.93 -27.63
N GLN A 379 26.20 18.28 -28.44
CA GLN A 379 25.84 17.72 -29.76
C GLN A 379 26.40 16.31 -29.87
N PHE A 380 25.72 15.47 -30.67
CA PHE A 380 26.01 14.04 -30.90
C PHE A 380 25.79 13.13 -29.66
N MET A 381 25.39 11.86 -29.79
CA MET A 381 25.12 11.04 -30.98
C MET A 381 23.82 10.24 -30.79
N ALA A 382 23.13 9.88 -31.87
CA ALA A 382 22.03 8.92 -31.84
C ALA A 382 22.56 7.51 -32.17
N GLY A 383 21.99 6.46 -31.56
CA GLY A 383 22.22 5.09 -32.02
C GLY A 383 22.07 3.96 -31.00
N ASN A 384 20.84 3.51 -30.73
CA ASN A 384 20.58 2.07 -30.53
C ASN A 384 19.11 1.70 -30.79
N THR A 385 18.87 0.46 -31.23
CA THR A 385 17.57 0.05 -31.81
C THR A 385 16.60 -0.54 -30.79
N ARG A 386 15.70 0.29 -30.23
CA ARG A 386 14.48 -0.21 -29.55
C ARG A 386 13.62 -0.97 -30.59
N ARG A 387 13.39 -2.28 -30.42
CA ARG A 387 12.39 -3.03 -31.20
C ARG A 387 10.98 -2.59 -30.77
N ARG A 388 10.41 -1.64 -31.52
CA ARG A 388 9.06 -1.12 -31.32
C ARG A 388 8.03 -2.24 -31.59
N ILE A 389 7.21 -2.57 -30.60
CA ILE A 389 5.93 -3.24 -30.87
C ILE A 389 5.04 -2.18 -31.51
N THR A 390 4.88 -2.22 -32.83
CA THR A 390 3.87 -1.42 -33.52
C THR A 390 2.51 -2.03 -33.25
N LEU A 391 1.74 -1.39 -32.36
CA LEU A 391 0.28 -1.49 -32.43
C LEU A 391 -0.14 -1.06 -33.85
N PRO A 392 -1.08 -1.76 -34.50
CA PRO A 392 -1.58 -1.34 -35.80
C PRO A 392 -2.29 0.02 -35.64
N ASP A 393 -1.90 0.98 -36.48
CA ASP A 393 -2.58 2.27 -36.58
C ASP A 393 -4.03 2.02 -37.05
N PRO A 394 -5.07 2.47 -36.32
CA PRO A 394 -6.46 2.10 -36.59
C PRO A 394 -6.91 2.58 -37.96
N SER A 395 -6.93 1.64 -38.92
CA SER A 395 -7.27 1.91 -40.31
C SER A 395 -8.65 2.57 -40.44
N ALA A 396 -8.80 3.42 -41.46
CA ALA A 396 -9.97 4.31 -41.60
C ALA A 396 -11.35 3.58 -41.66
N ASP A 397 -11.36 2.26 -41.84
CA ASP A 397 -12.55 1.42 -41.89
C ASP A 397 -13.22 1.14 -40.54
N GLU A 398 -12.58 1.40 -39.39
CA GLU A 398 -13.20 1.26 -38.06
C GLU A 398 -14.38 2.23 -37.83
N ARG A 399 -14.59 3.21 -38.71
CA ARG A 399 -15.63 4.24 -38.56
C ARG A 399 -17.02 3.83 -39.09
N ARG A 400 -17.25 2.54 -39.36
CA ARG A 400 -18.49 2.00 -39.95
C ARG A 400 -19.65 1.87 -38.93
N PRO A 401 -20.93 1.89 -39.38
CA PRO A 401 -22.09 1.90 -38.49
C PRO A 401 -22.51 0.49 -38.02
N LEU A 402 -22.71 0.30 -36.71
CA LEU A 402 -23.43 -0.86 -36.21
C LEU A 402 -24.92 -0.79 -36.63
N LEU A 403 -25.32 -1.69 -37.54
CA LEU A 403 -26.69 -1.86 -38.02
C LEU A 403 -27.32 -3.11 -37.41
N PRO A 404 -28.25 -2.98 -36.44
CA PRO A 404 -29.05 -4.11 -35.99
C PRO A 404 -30.23 -4.33 -36.95
N SER A 405 -30.36 -5.56 -37.47
CA SER A 405 -31.58 -6.03 -38.14
C SER A 405 -31.97 -7.39 -37.57
N ARG A 406 -33.15 -7.47 -36.95
CA ARG A 406 -33.74 -8.75 -36.52
C ARG A 406 -34.36 -9.43 -37.74
N LEU A 407 -34.13 -10.74 -37.91
CA LEU A 407 -35.17 -11.78 -38.04
C LEU A 407 -34.64 -13.09 -38.67
N SER A 408 -34.84 -14.19 -37.96
CA SER A 408 -35.26 -15.51 -38.47
C SER A 408 -34.36 -16.35 -39.41
N THR A 409 -34.15 -17.61 -38.99
CA THR A 409 -34.09 -18.85 -39.81
C THR A 409 -33.12 -18.98 -40.99
N GLY A 410 -32.18 -19.94 -40.88
CA GLY A 410 -31.93 -20.90 -41.97
C GLY A 410 -30.48 -21.31 -42.26
N VAL A 411 -30.11 -22.54 -41.86
CA VAL A 411 -29.27 -23.54 -42.56
C VAL A 411 -27.98 -23.11 -43.29
N GLY A 412 -26.85 -23.73 -42.94
CA GLY A 412 -25.69 -23.88 -43.84
C GLY A 412 -24.32 -23.92 -43.14
N PRO A 413 -23.55 -25.04 -43.19
CA PRO A 413 -22.20 -25.09 -42.62
C PRO A 413 -21.14 -24.35 -43.44
N GLU A 414 -21.31 -24.28 -44.76
CA GLU A 414 -20.23 -24.07 -45.74
C GLU A 414 -19.95 -22.60 -46.11
N ASN A 415 -20.46 -21.62 -45.35
CA ASN A 415 -20.32 -20.18 -45.64
C ASN A 415 -19.73 -19.35 -44.46
N ARG A 416 -18.97 -19.99 -43.55
CA ARG A 416 -18.42 -19.33 -42.35
C ARG A 416 -17.23 -18.40 -42.59
N GLU A 417 -16.54 -18.45 -43.73
CA GLU A 417 -15.26 -17.74 -43.94
C GLU A 417 -15.35 -16.34 -44.62
N ALA A 418 -16.54 -15.88 -45.01
CA ALA A 418 -16.68 -14.74 -45.95
C ALA A 418 -17.52 -13.56 -45.42
N LEU A 419 -17.33 -13.13 -44.16
CA LEU A 419 -18.07 -11.98 -43.60
C LEU A 419 -17.27 -11.15 -42.55
N TYR A 420 -16.05 -10.74 -42.89
CA TYR A 420 -15.25 -9.83 -42.05
C TYR A 420 -15.93 -8.47 -41.85
N SER A 421 -16.47 -8.23 -40.65
CA SER A 421 -17.08 -6.97 -40.23
C SER A 421 -16.50 -6.52 -38.90
N CYS A 422 -15.55 -5.56 -38.96
CA CYS A 422 -14.97 -4.78 -37.84
C CYS A 422 -14.70 -5.53 -36.51
N MET A 423 -13.42 -5.77 -36.20
CA MET A 423 -13.01 -6.36 -34.92
C MET A 423 -13.51 -5.48 -33.75
N THR A 424 -14.32 -6.06 -32.86
CA THR A 424 -14.93 -5.35 -31.73
C THR A 424 -14.06 -5.31 -30.47
N ASP A 425 -12.99 -6.10 -30.45
CA ASP A 425 -11.95 -6.07 -29.41
C ASP A 425 -10.56 -6.20 -30.08
N PRO A 426 -9.63 -5.24 -29.90
CA PRO A 426 -8.25 -5.35 -30.42
C PRO A 426 -7.46 -6.50 -29.78
N HIS A 427 -7.92 -7.04 -28.65
CA HIS A 427 -7.27 -8.11 -27.89
C HIS A 427 -7.86 -9.50 -28.14
N SER A 428 -8.81 -9.61 -29.07
CA SER A 428 -9.56 -10.84 -29.39
C SER A 428 -8.69 -12.05 -29.76
N HIS A 429 -7.42 -11.83 -30.11
CA HIS A 429 -6.43 -12.86 -30.45
C HIS A 429 -5.71 -13.51 -29.26
N LEU A 430 -5.92 -13.03 -28.02
CA LEU A 430 -5.20 -13.53 -26.84
C LEU A 430 -5.75 -14.89 -26.33
N PRO A 431 -4.89 -15.84 -25.91
CA PRO A 431 -5.28 -17.21 -25.52
C PRO A 431 -5.84 -17.29 -24.07
N VAL A 432 -6.89 -16.52 -23.78
CA VAL A 432 -7.49 -16.36 -22.43
C VAL A 432 -7.90 -17.70 -21.83
N TYR A 433 -8.68 -18.51 -22.56
CA TYR A 433 -9.16 -19.81 -22.08
C TYR A 433 -7.99 -20.73 -21.64
N THR A 434 -6.99 -20.92 -22.52
CA THR A 434 -5.80 -21.73 -22.24
C THR A 434 -5.01 -21.20 -21.04
N ASN A 435 -4.87 -19.88 -20.92
CA ASN A 435 -4.17 -19.26 -19.79
C ASN A 435 -4.92 -19.43 -18.46
N ILE A 436 -6.27 -19.39 -18.44
CA ILE A 436 -7.07 -19.68 -17.23
C ILE A 436 -6.76 -21.08 -16.70
N HIS A 437 -6.76 -22.10 -17.56
CA HIS A 437 -6.48 -23.49 -17.15
C HIS A 437 -4.99 -23.71 -16.79
N ARG A 438 -4.05 -23.11 -17.53
CA ARG A 438 -2.59 -23.13 -17.24
C ARG A 438 -2.30 -22.57 -15.83
N ILE A 439 -2.78 -21.36 -15.54
CA ILE A 439 -2.62 -20.70 -14.24
C ILE A 439 -3.23 -21.53 -13.11
N ARG A 440 -4.38 -22.16 -13.35
CA ARG A 440 -5.04 -23.03 -12.37
C ARG A 440 -4.17 -24.22 -11.99
N ARG A 441 -3.57 -24.92 -12.96
CA ARG A 441 -2.71 -26.09 -12.70
C ARG A 441 -1.46 -25.69 -11.92
N ASP A 442 -0.76 -24.66 -12.38
CA ASP A 442 0.46 -24.13 -11.76
C ASP A 442 0.25 -23.74 -10.28
N ILE A 443 -0.88 -23.12 -9.94
CA ILE A 443 -1.16 -22.68 -8.57
C ILE A 443 -1.60 -23.85 -7.67
N ILE A 444 -2.28 -24.86 -8.23
CA ILE A 444 -2.65 -26.08 -7.49
C ILE A 444 -1.41 -26.93 -7.18
N SER A 445 -0.45 -27.06 -8.11
CA SER A 445 0.76 -27.89 -7.93
C SER A 445 1.80 -27.27 -6.98
N VAL A 446 1.69 -25.98 -6.66
CA VAL A 446 2.66 -25.26 -5.81
C VAL A 446 2.11 -24.95 -4.40
N VAL A 447 0.78 -24.96 -4.21
CA VAL A 447 0.15 -24.70 -2.91
C VAL A 447 -0.66 -25.91 -2.48
N GLU A 448 -0.04 -26.74 -1.63
CA GLU A 448 -0.69 -27.87 -0.94
C GLU A 448 -1.12 -27.51 0.49
N ASP A 449 -0.31 -26.70 1.19
CA ASP A 449 -0.54 -26.24 2.57
C ASP A 449 -1.17 -24.84 2.68
N TYR A 450 -1.72 -24.52 3.85
CA TYR A 450 -2.14 -23.17 4.20
C TYR A 450 -0.94 -22.28 4.53
N LEU A 451 -0.87 -21.12 3.85
CA LEU A 451 0.08 -20.04 4.12
C LEU A 451 -0.68 -18.70 4.20
N SER A 452 -0.36 -17.92 5.23
CA SER A 452 -0.82 -16.53 5.34
C SER A 452 -0.09 -15.61 4.34
N LEU A 453 -0.67 -14.43 4.05
CA LEU A 453 -0.06 -13.43 3.18
C LEU A 453 1.36 -13.04 3.63
N ALA A 454 1.60 -12.91 4.94
CA ALA A 454 2.92 -12.61 5.49
C ALA A 454 3.95 -13.74 5.25
N GLN A 455 3.52 -15.00 5.24
CA GLN A 455 4.39 -16.14 4.91
C GLN A 455 4.66 -16.21 3.40
N LEU A 456 3.65 -15.97 2.55
CA LEU A 456 3.83 -15.87 1.08
C LEU A 456 4.79 -14.74 0.67
N GLN A 457 4.84 -13.66 1.46
CA GLN A 457 5.74 -12.53 1.23
C GLN A 457 7.16 -12.75 1.82
N ASP A 458 7.35 -13.68 2.77
CA ASP A 458 8.67 -13.96 3.38
C ASP A 458 9.72 -14.35 2.33
N LEU A 459 10.96 -13.91 2.54
CA LEU A 459 12.04 -13.99 1.57
C LEU A 459 12.23 -15.41 0.99
N ARG A 460 12.04 -16.46 1.80
CA ARG A 460 12.21 -17.85 1.33
C ARG A 460 11.14 -18.26 0.32
N ILE A 461 9.86 -18.06 0.65
CA ILE A 461 8.72 -18.44 -0.22
C ILE A 461 8.62 -17.48 -1.42
N ASN A 462 8.89 -16.21 -1.19
CA ASN A 462 8.94 -15.16 -2.21
C ASN A 462 9.96 -15.47 -3.33
N VAL A 463 11.15 -15.98 -2.99
CA VAL A 463 12.20 -16.37 -3.96
C VAL A 463 11.94 -17.74 -4.61
N THR A 464 11.38 -18.71 -3.89
CA THR A 464 11.21 -20.10 -4.39
C THR A 464 9.89 -20.35 -5.11
N VAL A 465 8.82 -19.62 -4.78
CA VAL A 465 7.46 -19.81 -5.32
C VAL A 465 6.99 -18.57 -6.08
N VAL A 466 6.92 -17.42 -5.41
CA VAL A 466 6.20 -16.25 -5.97
C VAL A 466 6.96 -15.64 -7.14
N ARG A 467 8.29 -15.49 -7.04
CA ARG A 467 9.11 -14.93 -8.11
C ARG A 467 9.13 -15.80 -9.38
N PRO A 468 9.39 -17.13 -9.33
CA PRO A 468 9.34 -17.98 -10.52
C PRO A 468 7.99 -17.94 -11.24
N LEU A 469 6.86 -17.95 -10.53
CA LEU A 469 5.53 -17.85 -11.16
C LEU A 469 5.29 -16.49 -11.81
N VAL A 470 5.70 -15.38 -11.16
CA VAL A 470 5.65 -14.04 -11.76
C VAL A 470 6.57 -13.95 -12.98
N ASP A 471 7.77 -14.53 -12.93
CA ASP A 471 8.70 -14.57 -14.07
C ASP A 471 8.14 -15.41 -15.24
N LYS A 472 7.51 -16.57 -14.97
CA LYS A 472 6.83 -17.43 -15.96
C LYS A 472 5.69 -16.69 -16.67
N PHE A 473 4.70 -16.21 -15.91
CA PHE A 473 3.50 -15.61 -16.51
C PHE A 473 3.74 -14.24 -17.15
N PHE A 474 4.70 -13.45 -16.62
CA PHE A 474 5.11 -12.19 -17.25
C PHE A 474 5.88 -12.42 -18.57
N GLY A 475 6.66 -13.51 -18.65
CA GLY A 475 7.40 -13.89 -19.86
C GLY A 475 6.52 -14.21 -21.07
N LEU A 476 5.21 -14.44 -20.88
CA LEU A 476 4.23 -14.61 -21.96
C LEU A 476 3.89 -13.29 -22.68
N ASN A 477 4.20 -12.13 -22.08
CA ASN A 477 3.90 -10.79 -22.59
C ASN A 477 2.42 -10.58 -22.99
N ASP A 478 1.51 -11.26 -22.29
CA ASP A 478 0.07 -11.25 -22.54
C ASP A 478 -0.65 -10.43 -21.45
N ILE A 479 -1.41 -9.42 -21.85
CA ILE A 479 -2.14 -8.52 -20.94
C ILE A 479 -3.32 -9.22 -20.21
N SER A 480 -3.88 -10.27 -20.81
CA SER A 480 -5.01 -11.03 -20.24
C SER A 480 -4.61 -11.89 -19.04
N ILE A 481 -3.31 -12.07 -18.78
CA ILE A 481 -2.79 -12.85 -17.64
C ILE A 481 -3.32 -12.34 -16.29
N ILE A 482 -3.47 -11.03 -16.14
CA ILE A 482 -4.01 -10.42 -14.91
C ILE A 482 -5.49 -10.74 -14.73
N TYR A 483 -6.27 -10.70 -15.82
CA TYR A 483 -7.65 -11.20 -15.84
C TYR A 483 -7.69 -12.70 -15.46
N CYS A 484 -6.88 -13.54 -16.10
CA CYS A 484 -6.85 -14.99 -15.88
C CYS A 484 -6.49 -15.36 -14.42
N LEU A 485 -5.60 -14.59 -13.77
CA LEU A 485 -5.28 -14.73 -12.35
C LEU A 485 -6.45 -14.33 -11.44
N LEU A 486 -7.15 -13.24 -11.76
CA LEU A 486 -8.30 -12.78 -10.98
C LEU A 486 -9.55 -13.67 -11.16
N VAL A 487 -9.74 -14.27 -12.33
CA VAL A 487 -10.74 -15.33 -12.57
C VAL A 487 -10.43 -16.58 -11.74
N ASN A 488 -9.17 -17.01 -11.69
CA ASN A 488 -8.74 -18.10 -10.81
C ASN A 488 -8.92 -17.75 -9.32
N ARG A 489 -8.63 -16.52 -8.91
CA ARG A 489 -8.90 -16.02 -7.55
C ARG A 489 -10.38 -16.14 -7.20
N ALA A 490 -11.28 -15.74 -8.09
CA ALA A 490 -12.73 -15.89 -7.91
C ALA A 490 -13.12 -17.36 -7.69
N GLN A 491 -12.62 -18.25 -8.53
CA GLN A 491 -12.91 -19.69 -8.48
C GLN A 491 -12.35 -20.36 -7.20
N PHE A 492 -11.17 -19.99 -6.72
CA PHE A 492 -10.63 -20.53 -5.46
C PHE A 492 -11.40 -20.03 -4.22
N LEU A 493 -11.91 -18.79 -4.21
CA LEU A 493 -12.80 -18.31 -3.14
C LEU A 493 -14.16 -19.00 -3.16
N ASP A 494 -14.67 -19.33 -4.35
CA ASP A 494 -15.89 -20.11 -4.54
C ASP A 494 -15.74 -21.52 -3.96
N GLU A 495 -14.67 -22.21 -4.33
CA GLU A 495 -14.31 -23.53 -3.80
C GLU A 495 -14.00 -23.49 -2.30
N GLN A 496 -13.43 -22.41 -1.78
CA GLN A 496 -13.26 -22.21 -0.34
C GLN A 496 -14.62 -22.24 0.37
N SER A 497 -15.64 -21.56 -0.17
CA SER A 497 -16.98 -21.47 0.43
C SER A 497 -17.77 -22.79 0.39
N HIS A 498 -17.42 -23.70 -0.54
CA HIS A 498 -18.12 -24.97 -0.75
C HIS A 498 -17.35 -26.21 -0.28
N LEU A 499 -16.01 -26.16 -0.15
CA LEU A 499 -15.17 -27.30 0.20
C LEU A 499 -14.48 -27.11 1.56
N ASN A 500 -15.23 -27.34 2.65
CA ASN A 500 -14.75 -27.22 4.04
C ASN A 500 -13.43 -27.96 4.31
N ASN A 501 -13.16 -29.07 3.60
CA ASN A 501 -11.93 -29.86 3.75
C ASN A 501 -10.67 -29.20 3.13
N ARG A 502 -10.82 -28.16 2.30
CA ARG A 502 -9.72 -27.44 1.64
C ARG A 502 -9.84 -25.91 1.74
N HIS A 503 -10.81 -25.41 2.52
CA HIS A 503 -11.08 -23.98 2.76
C HIS A 503 -9.80 -23.13 2.87
N ASN A 504 -8.91 -23.47 3.81
CA ASN A 504 -7.70 -22.69 4.07
C ASN A 504 -6.68 -22.73 2.91
N VAL A 505 -6.48 -23.89 2.28
CA VAL A 505 -5.56 -24.05 1.14
C VAL A 505 -6.06 -23.26 -0.07
N ASN A 506 -7.37 -23.29 -0.32
CA ASN A 506 -7.98 -22.52 -1.40
C ASN A 506 -7.93 -21.00 -1.14
N PHE A 507 -8.07 -20.55 0.11
CA PHE A 507 -7.79 -19.16 0.49
C PHE A 507 -6.33 -18.75 0.19
N THR A 508 -5.35 -19.60 0.49
CA THR A 508 -3.94 -19.37 0.14
C THR A 508 -3.73 -19.31 -1.38
N ARG A 509 -4.39 -20.18 -2.16
CA ARG A 509 -4.35 -20.15 -3.64
C ARG A 509 -4.94 -18.86 -4.21
N ALA A 510 -6.08 -18.40 -3.69
CA ALA A 510 -6.67 -17.11 -4.03
C ALA A 510 -5.73 -15.93 -3.68
N THR A 511 -5.11 -15.97 -2.50
CA THR A 511 -4.13 -14.96 -2.04
C THR A 511 -2.87 -14.94 -2.93
N LEU A 512 -2.41 -16.12 -3.39
CA LEU A 512 -1.28 -16.23 -4.31
C LEU A 512 -1.63 -15.66 -5.69
N CYS A 513 -2.83 -15.91 -6.22
CA CYS A 513 -3.31 -15.31 -7.48
C CYS A 513 -3.21 -13.78 -7.42
N GLU A 514 -3.70 -13.16 -6.33
CA GLU A 514 -3.63 -11.72 -6.10
C GLU A 514 -2.20 -11.19 -5.97
N LEU A 515 -1.33 -11.88 -5.22
CA LEU A 515 0.06 -11.48 -5.04
C LEU A 515 0.84 -11.53 -6.36
N ILE A 516 0.58 -12.53 -7.20
CA ILE A 516 1.15 -12.65 -8.55
C ILE A 516 0.59 -11.55 -9.46
N ALA A 517 -0.74 -11.37 -9.53
CA ALA A 517 -1.39 -10.36 -10.36
C ALA A 517 -0.91 -8.94 -10.02
N THR A 518 -0.77 -8.63 -8.72
CA THR A 518 -0.24 -7.34 -8.25
C THR A 518 1.18 -7.09 -8.76
N ARG A 519 2.04 -8.12 -8.76
CA ARG A 519 3.43 -8.02 -9.23
C ARG A 519 3.53 -7.93 -10.75
N ILE A 520 2.67 -8.63 -11.49
CA ILE A 520 2.62 -8.58 -12.96
C ILE A 520 2.09 -7.22 -13.42
N LEU A 521 1.02 -6.70 -12.81
CA LEU A 521 0.52 -5.33 -13.06
C LEU A 521 1.60 -4.29 -12.79
N ARG A 522 2.27 -4.39 -11.63
CA ARG A 522 3.40 -3.51 -11.28
C ARG A 522 4.48 -3.55 -12.35
N ARG A 523 4.85 -4.72 -12.87
CA ARG A 523 5.87 -4.87 -13.92
C ARG A 523 5.44 -4.33 -15.30
N PHE A 524 4.20 -4.56 -15.73
CA PHE A 524 3.70 -3.93 -16.96
C PHE A 524 3.76 -2.40 -16.85
N GLY A 525 3.45 -1.88 -15.66
CA GLY A 525 3.68 -0.48 -15.32
C GLY A 525 5.16 -0.10 -15.33
N GLU A 526 6.06 -0.87 -14.73
CA GLU A 526 7.51 -0.61 -14.69
C GLU A 526 8.22 -0.70 -16.06
N MET A 527 7.57 -1.18 -17.13
CA MET A 527 8.18 -1.29 -18.47
C MET A 527 7.84 -0.19 -19.49
N HIS A 528 6.79 0.61 -19.28
CA HIS A 528 6.28 1.53 -20.32
C HIS A 528 6.22 2.98 -19.83
N ASP A 529 7.13 3.82 -20.33
CA ASP A 529 7.34 5.26 -20.04
C ASP A 529 6.02 5.95 -19.59
N ASP A 530 5.97 6.54 -18.39
CA ASP A 530 4.73 7.10 -17.75
C ASP A 530 4.18 8.37 -18.42
N GLY A 531 4.55 8.59 -19.68
CA GLY A 531 3.73 9.35 -20.60
C GLY A 531 2.39 8.66 -20.89
N HIS A 532 1.76 9.10 -21.96
CA HIS A 532 0.40 8.69 -22.30
C HIS A 532 0.31 7.19 -22.63
N ASP A 533 1.30 6.63 -23.32
CA ASP A 533 1.30 5.23 -23.77
C ASP A 533 1.34 4.23 -22.59
N GLY A 534 2.12 4.50 -21.53
CA GLY A 534 2.17 3.66 -20.34
C GLY A 534 0.85 3.62 -19.57
N LEU A 535 0.23 4.80 -19.37
CA LEU A 535 -1.10 4.89 -18.75
C LEU A 535 -2.18 4.22 -19.64
N LEU A 536 -2.06 4.34 -20.96
CA LEU A 536 -2.98 3.72 -21.91
C LEU A 536 -2.90 2.19 -21.90
N LEU A 537 -1.70 1.60 -21.82
CA LEU A 537 -1.54 0.14 -21.67
C LEU A 537 -2.14 -0.36 -20.36
N LEU A 538 -1.89 0.34 -19.25
CA LEU A 538 -2.45 -0.01 -17.95
C LEU A 538 -3.99 0.11 -17.93
N ALA A 539 -4.55 1.07 -18.68
CA ALA A 539 -5.98 1.17 -18.91
C ALA A 539 -6.51 -0.04 -19.70
N HIS A 540 -5.83 -0.50 -20.75
CA HIS A 540 -6.24 -1.72 -21.47
C HIS A 540 -6.17 -2.97 -20.55
N ILE A 541 -5.09 -3.16 -19.78
CA ILE A 541 -4.95 -4.30 -18.83
C ILE A 541 -6.10 -4.37 -17.81
N LEU A 542 -6.55 -3.22 -17.29
CA LEU A 542 -7.52 -3.16 -16.20
C LEU A 542 -8.97 -2.94 -16.66
N VAL A 543 -9.18 -2.24 -17.77
CA VAL A 543 -10.48 -1.71 -18.22
C VAL A 543 -10.95 -2.34 -19.53
N ALA A 544 -10.07 -2.94 -20.35
CA ALA A 544 -10.54 -3.84 -21.40
C ALA A 544 -11.19 -5.05 -20.72
N GLY A 545 -12.38 -5.42 -21.19
CA GLY A 545 -13.05 -6.62 -20.73
C GLY A 545 -12.66 -7.81 -21.61
N PHE A 546 -12.36 -8.94 -20.99
CA PHE A 546 -12.06 -10.19 -21.69
C PHE A 546 -13.23 -11.18 -21.52
N GLU A 547 -13.38 -12.12 -22.45
CA GLU A 547 -14.38 -13.18 -22.34
C GLU A 547 -13.77 -14.47 -21.76
N PRO A 548 -14.45 -15.19 -20.84
CA PRO A 548 -13.88 -16.39 -20.22
C PRO A 548 -13.53 -17.51 -21.22
N PHE A 549 -14.28 -17.64 -22.31
CA PHE A 549 -14.09 -18.64 -23.37
C PHE A 549 -13.33 -18.11 -24.60
N GLN A 550 -12.69 -16.95 -24.50
CA GLN A 550 -11.94 -16.36 -25.61
C GLN A 550 -10.79 -17.28 -26.05
N ASN A 551 -10.82 -17.66 -27.33
CA ASN A 551 -9.96 -18.65 -27.98
C ASN A 551 -9.98 -20.05 -27.31
N ALA A 552 -11.14 -20.45 -26.75
CA ALA A 552 -11.43 -21.85 -26.47
C ALA A 552 -11.61 -22.66 -27.78
N PRO A 553 -11.32 -23.97 -27.79
CA PRO A 553 -11.64 -24.86 -28.92
C PRO A 553 -13.14 -24.86 -29.24
N ASP A 554 -13.50 -24.97 -30.52
CA ASP A 554 -14.89 -24.87 -30.98
C ASP A 554 -15.83 -25.85 -30.28
N GLU A 555 -15.40 -27.08 -30.03
CA GLU A 555 -16.16 -28.10 -29.29
C GLU A 555 -16.57 -27.65 -27.88
N ILE A 556 -15.67 -26.94 -27.19
CA ILE A 556 -15.88 -26.42 -25.84
C ILE A 556 -16.80 -25.20 -25.86
N ARG A 557 -16.68 -24.33 -26.87
CA ARG A 557 -17.58 -23.18 -27.06
C ARG A 557 -19.01 -23.65 -27.35
N ASP A 558 -19.19 -24.58 -28.28
CA ASP A 558 -20.47 -25.19 -28.61
C ASP A 558 -21.14 -25.82 -27.38
N GLU A 559 -20.38 -26.50 -26.52
CA GLU A 559 -20.92 -27.15 -25.31
C GLU A 559 -21.17 -26.16 -24.16
N ALA A 560 -20.36 -25.09 -24.04
CA ALA A 560 -20.57 -24.01 -23.10
C ALA A 560 -21.85 -23.22 -23.40
N GLU A 561 -22.14 -22.95 -24.68
CA GLU A 561 -23.37 -22.29 -25.15
C GLU A 561 -24.62 -23.15 -24.86
N ARG A 562 -24.53 -24.47 -25.04
CA ARG A 562 -25.62 -25.42 -24.70
C ARG A 562 -25.86 -25.50 -23.19
N THR A 563 -24.79 -25.66 -22.41
CA THR A 563 -24.84 -25.75 -20.94
C THR A 563 -25.32 -24.45 -20.29
N THR A 564 -24.96 -23.32 -20.91
CA THR A 564 -25.11 -21.98 -20.33
C THR A 564 -25.99 -21.10 -21.21
N SER A 565 -27.25 -21.53 -21.36
CA SER A 565 -28.36 -20.92 -22.12
C SER A 565 -28.60 -19.38 -21.98
N TRP A 566 -27.82 -18.68 -21.16
CA TRP A 566 -27.95 -17.26 -20.82
C TRP A 566 -26.62 -16.47 -20.79
N VAL A 567 -25.56 -16.99 -21.42
CA VAL A 567 -24.36 -16.17 -21.71
C VAL A 567 -24.67 -15.25 -22.88
N ASP A 568 -25.13 -14.03 -22.58
CA ASP A 568 -24.78 -12.90 -23.44
C ASP A 568 -23.25 -12.73 -23.33
N TYR A 569 -22.54 -12.62 -24.44
CA TYR A 569 -21.08 -12.46 -24.50
C TYR A 569 -20.67 -11.10 -23.89
N LYS A 570 -20.62 -11.03 -22.56
CA LYS A 570 -20.29 -9.82 -21.81
C LYS A 570 -18.84 -9.88 -21.35
N THR A 571 -18.00 -9.12 -22.04
CA THR A 571 -16.62 -8.83 -21.67
C THR A 571 -16.54 -8.23 -20.27
N LEU A 572 -15.73 -8.83 -19.38
CA LEU A 572 -15.59 -8.43 -17.98
C LEU A 572 -14.23 -7.78 -17.73
N PRO A 573 -14.15 -6.52 -17.28
CA PRO A 573 -12.87 -5.88 -16.96
C PRO A 573 -12.16 -6.53 -15.77
N SER A 574 -10.83 -6.64 -15.85
CA SER A 574 -9.98 -7.12 -14.74
C SER A 574 -10.25 -6.36 -13.44
N LEU A 575 -10.50 -5.04 -13.53
CA LEU A 575 -10.78 -4.16 -12.40
C LEU A 575 -12.12 -4.49 -11.71
N GLU A 576 -13.14 -4.91 -12.46
CA GLU A 576 -14.43 -5.34 -11.90
C GLU A 576 -14.27 -6.66 -11.14
N ILE A 577 -13.50 -7.63 -11.66
CA ILE A 577 -13.25 -8.92 -10.99
C ILE A 577 -12.41 -8.71 -9.71
N ALA A 578 -11.45 -7.79 -9.73
CA ALA A 578 -10.71 -7.39 -8.53
C ALA A 578 -11.61 -6.81 -7.44
N ILE A 579 -12.66 -6.05 -7.79
CA ILE A 579 -13.66 -5.56 -6.83
C ILE A 579 -14.59 -6.67 -6.36
N VAL A 580 -15.19 -7.42 -7.28
CA VAL A 580 -16.19 -8.49 -7.00
C VAL A 580 -15.62 -9.59 -6.11
N THR A 581 -14.31 -9.80 -6.12
CA THR A 581 -13.64 -10.79 -5.27
C THR A 581 -13.02 -10.21 -3.98
N GLU A 582 -13.13 -8.89 -3.74
CA GLU A 582 -12.43 -8.18 -2.66
C GLU A 582 -10.89 -8.32 -2.69
N SER A 583 -10.28 -8.02 -3.83
CA SER A 583 -8.83 -8.01 -4.04
C SER A 583 -8.18 -6.72 -3.53
N LYS A 584 -8.23 -6.50 -2.21
CA LYS A 584 -7.82 -5.23 -1.57
C LYS A 584 -6.33 -4.90 -1.76
N HIS A 585 -5.44 -5.89 -1.76
CA HIS A 585 -4.00 -5.71 -1.97
C HIS A 585 -3.66 -5.39 -3.44
N PHE A 586 -4.42 -5.93 -4.39
CA PHE A 586 -4.31 -5.57 -5.80
C PHE A 586 -4.79 -4.14 -6.07
N LEU A 587 -5.95 -3.75 -5.53
CA LEU A 587 -6.53 -2.43 -5.73
C LEU A 587 -5.76 -1.31 -5.00
N SER A 588 -5.12 -1.60 -3.86
CA SER A 588 -4.20 -0.68 -3.17
C SER A 588 -2.78 -0.67 -3.73
N SER A 589 -2.58 -1.15 -4.97
CA SER A 589 -1.29 -1.07 -5.64
C SER A 589 -1.18 0.23 -6.42
N ALA A 590 -0.04 0.93 -6.31
CA ALA A 590 0.15 2.25 -6.94
C ALA A 590 -0.16 2.25 -8.45
N THR A 591 0.11 1.15 -9.15
CA THR A 591 -0.21 1.00 -10.59
C THR A 591 -1.73 0.90 -10.85
N CYS A 592 -2.48 0.22 -9.98
CA CYS A 592 -3.95 0.20 -10.04
C CYS A 592 -4.54 1.56 -9.64
N GLU A 593 -4.02 2.18 -8.58
CA GLU A 593 -4.44 3.51 -8.13
C GLU A 593 -4.21 4.58 -9.19
N LYS A 594 -3.10 4.54 -9.94
CA LYS A 594 -2.87 5.43 -11.10
C LYS A 594 -4.02 5.36 -12.11
N VAL A 595 -4.47 4.16 -12.48
CA VAL A 595 -5.60 3.96 -13.41
C VAL A 595 -6.93 4.39 -12.78
N VAL A 596 -7.20 4.04 -11.53
CA VAL A 596 -8.42 4.44 -10.81
C VAL A 596 -8.53 5.97 -10.69
N ASN A 597 -7.46 6.65 -10.27
CA ASN A 597 -7.43 8.11 -10.18
C ASN A 597 -7.57 8.76 -11.58
N ALA A 598 -6.95 8.18 -12.61
CA ALA A 598 -7.09 8.62 -14.00
C ALA A 598 -8.51 8.41 -14.56
N ILE A 599 -9.27 7.40 -14.12
CA ILE A 599 -10.70 7.26 -14.43
C ILE A 599 -11.51 8.30 -13.65
N TYR A 600 -11.24 8.51 -12.37
CA TYR A 600 -11.96 9.47 -11.52
C TYR A 600 -11.88 10.90 -12.05
N GLU A 601 -10.68 11.35 -12.43
CA GLU A 601 -10.45 12.64 -13.10
C GLU A 601 -10.97 12.69 -14.55
N GLY A 602 -11.29 11.55 -15.13
CA GLY A 602 -11.67 11.39 -16.54
C GLY A 602 -10.51 11.63 -17.50
N ARG A 603 -9.27 11.32 -17.13
CA ARG A 603 -8.15 11.22 -18.08
C ARG A 603 -8.34 10.04 -19.02
N ILE A 604 -8.77 8.90 -18.49
CA ILE A 604 -9.13 7.72 -19.29
C ILE A 604 -10.58 7.84 -19.71
N VAL A 605 -10.83 7.71 -21.01
CA VAL A 605 -12.16 7.60 -21.62
C VAL A 605 -12.31 6.18 -22.14
N TYR A 606 -13.36 5.51 -21.70
CA TYR A 606 -13.79 4.20 -22.18
C TYR A 606 -15.32 4.13 -22.19
N THR A 607 -15.89 3.04 -22.69
CA THR A 607 -17.34 2.81 -22.65
C THR A 607 -17.65 1.71 -21.62
N PRO A 608 -18.20 2.03 -20.43
CA PRO A 608 -18.54 1.03 -19.42
C PRO A 608 -19.74 0.17 -19.85
N SER A 609 -19.86 -1.04 -19.29
CA SER A 609 -20.89 -2.01 -19.69
C SER A 609 -22.06 -2.07 -18.69
N THR A 610 -23.07 -1.20 -18.85
CA THR A 610 -24.27 -1.21 -18.01
C THR A 610 -25.11 -2.49 -18.16
N PHE A 611 -25.92 -2.80 -17.15
CA PHE A 611 -26.90 -3.89 -17.21
C PHE A 611 -28.24 -3.46 -17.84
N TRP A 612 -28.65 -2.20 -17.62
CA TRP A 612 -29.86 -1.64 -18.21
C TRP A 612 -29.78 -0.11 -18.24
N ASP A 613 -30.17 0.49 -19.38
CA ASP A 613 -30.30 1.94 -19.53
C ASP A 613 -31.74 2.32 -19.90
N ILE A 614 -32.23 3.38 -19.27
CA ILE A 614 -33.49 4.04 -19.59
C ILE A 614 -33.35 4.75 -20.95
N ILE A 615 -32.24 5.46 -21.17
CA ILE A 615 -31.91 6.14 -22.43
C ILE A 615 -30.56 5.57 -22.97
N PRO A 616 -30.58 4.43 -23.70
CA PRO A 616 -29.36 3.88 -24.29
C PRO A 616 -28.94 4.67 -25.54
N ASP A 617 -27.73 5.22 -25.51
CA ASP A 617 -27.12 6.00 -26.61
C ASP A 617 -25.80 5.37 -27.13
N HIS A 618 -25.59 4.06 -26.84
CA HIS A 618 -24.35 3.28 -27.03
C HIS A 618 -23.92 3.00 -28.48
N TYR A 619 -24.34 3.80 -29.45
CA TYR A 619 -24.00 3.57 -30.85
C TYR A 619 -22.52 3.78 -31.17
N LYS A 620 -21.90 4.74 -30.48
CA LYS A 620 -20.47 5.00 -30.58
C LYS A 620 -19.81 4.57 -29.29
N LEU A 621 -19.56 3.27 -29.20
CA LEU A 621 -18.48 2.75 -28.39
C LEU A 621 -17.23 3.57 -28.74
N LYS A 622 -16.59 4.14 -27.73
CA LYS A 622 -15.25 4.70 -27.86
C LYS A 622 -14.24 3.63 -27.47
N PRO A 623 -13.13 3.47 -28.21
CA PRO A 623 -11.99 2.70 -27.72
C PRO A 623 -11.46 3.34 -26.44
N ILE A 624 -10.67 2.58 -25.68
CA ILE A 624 -9.98 3.10 -24.50
C ILE A 624 -8.96 4.13 -25.01
N SER A 625 -9.10 5.39 -24.59
CA SER A 625 -8.24 6.50 -25.01
C SER A 625 -7.98 7.46 -23.85
N ILE A 626 -6.90 8.25 -23.95
CA ILE A 626 -6.68 9.36 -23.02
C ILE A 626 -7.36 10.63 -23.56
N TYR A 627 -7.76 11.52 -22.65
CA TYR A 627 -8.45 12.77 -22.91
C TYR A 627 -7.53 13.97 -22.65
N ASP A 628 -7.28 14.77 -23.70
CA ASP A 628 -6.71 16.11 -23.54
C ASP A 628 -7.83 17.18 -23.44
N PRO A 629 -7.84 18.04 -22.41
CA PRO A 629 -8.76 19.17 -22.28
C PRO A 629 -8.68 20.24 -23.37
N ARG A 630 -7.58 20.31 -24.14
CA ARG A 630 -7.24 21.36 -25.12
C ARG A 630 -7.75 21.04 -26.52
N ASP A 631 -7.57 19.81 -26.98
CA ASP A 631 -8.00 19.35 -28.31
C ASP A 631 -9.49 18.99 -28.32
N SER A 632 -10.03 18.63 -27.16
CA SER A 632 -11.45 18.33 -27.00
C SER A 632 -12.35 19.58 -27.13
N PRO A 633 -13.57 19.46 -27.68
CA PRO A 633 -14.44 20.62 -27.88
C PRO A 633 -14.97 21.17 -26.56
N LEU A 634 -15.02 22.51 -26.42
CA LEU A 634 -15.51 23.21 -25.22
C LEU A 634 -16.86 22.71 -24.68
N LEU A 635 -17.74 22.23 -25.56
CA LEU A 635 -19.03 21.63 -25.20
C LEU A 635 -18.95 20.09 -25.28
N ASN A 636 -18.03 19.50 -24.50
CA ASN A 636 -17.86 18.05 -24.40
C ASN A 636 -18.80 17.46 -23.33
N GLN A 637 -20.01 17.07 -23.75
CA GLN A 637 -21.06 16.53 -22.87
C GLN A 637 -20.62 15.37 -21.97
N TYR A 638 -19.64 14.56 -22.41
CA TYR A 638 -19.16 13.41 -21.66
C TYR A 638 -18.45 13.81 -20.34
N ARG A 639 -18.02 15.08 -20.19
CA ARG A 639 -17.44 15.57 -18.92
C ARG A 639 -18.45 15.67 -17.77
N LEU A 640 -19.75 15.65 -18.05
CA LEU A 640 -20.82 15.59 -17.04
C LEU A 640 -20.93 14.20 -16.38
N ILE A 641 -20.46 13.16 -17.07
CA ILE A 641 -20.53 11.75 -16.64
C ILE A 641 -19.27 11.35 -15.84
N VAL A 642 -18.18 12.11 -15.96
CA VAL A 642 -16.91 11.85 -15.27
C VAL A 642 -17.09 11.85 -13.74
N PRO A 643 -16.64 10.81 -13.00
CA PRO A 643 -16.94 10.64 -11.57
C PRO A 643 -16.65 11.87 -10.69
N ARG A 644 -15.49 12.52 -10.86
CA ARG A 644 -15.13 13.75 -10.13
C ARG A 644 -16.13 14.88 -10.34
N THR A 645 -16.50 15.15 -11.60
CA THR A 645 -17.48 16.19 -11.95
C THR A 645 -18.86 15.82 -11.43
N ARG A 646 -19.24 14.54 -11.58
CA ARG A 646 -20.51 13.98 -11.15
C ARG A 646 -20.71 14.12 -9.63
N ASN A 647 -19.71 13.75 -8.82
CA ASN A 647 -19.78 13.83 -7.35
C ASN A 647 -20.02 15.27 -6.86
N VAL A 648 -19.36 16.25 -7.48
CA VAL A 648 -19.60 17.69 -7.22
C VAL A 648 -21.03 18.08 -7.62
N LEU A 649 -21.54 17.60 -8.75
CA LEU A 649 -22.91 17.86 -9.19
C LEU A 649 -23.96 17.21 -8.28
N GLU A 650 -23.79 15.95 -7.88
CA GLU A 650 -24.67 15.25 -6.94
C GLU A 650 -24.68 15.93 -5.56
N SER A 651 -23.54 16.45 -5.11
CA SER A 651 -23.44 17.29 -3.91
C SER A 651 -24.23 18.59 -4.03
N ILE A 652 -24.15 19.29 -5.17
CA ILE A 652 -24.92 20.51 -5.46
C ILE A 652 -26.43 20.20 -5.58
N GLN A 653 -26.80 19.08 -6.22
CA GLN A 653 -28.19 18.63 -6.29
C GLN A 653 -28.74 18.35 -4.89
N PHE A 654 -28.01 17.63 -4.04
CA PHE A 654 -28.44 17.34 -2.67
C PHE A 654 -28.55 18.61 -1.82
N ALA A 655 -27.60 19.54 -1.93
CA ALA A 655 -27.70 20.84 -1.27
C ALA A 655 -28.92 21.65 -1.74
N THR A 656 -29.27 21.55 -3.03
CA THR A 656 -30.46 22.19 -3.61
C THR A 656 -31.75 21.52 -3.09
N LEU A 657 -31.80 20.19 -3.02
CA LEU A 657 -32.90 19.42 -2.44
C LEU A 657 -33.12 19.80 -0.98
N LEU A 658 -32.05 19.86 -0.18
CA LEU A 658 -32.10 20.22 1.23
C LEU A 658 -32.56 21.66 1.43
N ALA A 659 -32.05 22.61 0.62
CA ALA A 659 -32.49 24.00 0.67
C ALA A 659 -33.97 24.16 0.29
N LEU A 660 -34.46 23.44 -0.72
CA LEU A 660 -35.87 23.42 -1.10
C LEU A 660 -36.75 22.78 -0.02
N TYR A 661 -36.31 21.67 0.60
CA TYR A 661 -36.99 21.02 1.72
C TYR A 661 -37.14 21.98 2.92
N VAL A 662 -36.04 22.62 3.35
CA VAL A 662 -36.07 23.60 4.44
C VAL A 662 -36.95 24.80 4.08
N ALA A 663 -36.87 25.30 2.85
CA ALA A 663 -37.72 26.40 2.39
C ALA A 663 -39.21 26.03 2.41
N VAL A 664 -39.60 24.80 2.04
CA VAL A 664 -40.98 24.32 2.15
C VAL A 664 -41.41 24.20 3.62
N MET A 665 -40.59 23.61 4.49
CA MET A 665 -40.94 23.42 5.89
C MET A 665 -41.06 24.75 6.66
N VAL A 666 -40.25 25.76 6.31
CA VAL A 666 -40.32 27.13 6.87
C VAL A 666 -41.50 27.93 6.29
N LEU A 667 -41.76 27.81 4.98
CA LEU A 667 -42.80 28.61 4.29
C LEU A 667 -44.14 27.86 4.12
N ARG A 668 -44.35 26.75 4.84
CA ARG A 668 -45.51 25.85 4.68
C ARG A 668 -46.84 26.58 4.84
N ARG A 669 -47.75 26.36 3.88
CA ARG A 669 -49.11 26.91 3.86
C ARG A 669 -50.10 25.78 3.67
N LYS A 670 -50.95 25.55 4.69
CA LYS A 670 -51.92 24.45 4.72
C LYS A 670 -52.84 24.48 3.49
N ASN A 671 -53.69 25.50 3.36
CA ASN A 671 -54.77 25.54 2.37
C ASN A 671 -54.38 26.02 0.94
N ARG A 672 -53.09 26.13 0.58
CA ARG A 672 -52.67 26.51 -0.78
C ARG A 672 -51.33 25.89 -1.17
N TYR A 673 -51.31 25.19 -2.30
CA TYR A 673 -50.10 24.67 -2.92
C TYR A 673 -49.17 25.84 -3.34
N GLY A 674 -47.97 25.90 -2.77
CA GLY A 674 -47.04 27.02 -2.97
C GLY A 674 -46.17 26.89 -4.23
N PRO A 675 -45.62 27.99 -4.79
CA PRO A 675 -44.64 27.91 -5.87
C PRO A 675 -43.32 27.27 -5.40
N THR A 676 -42.94 27.47 -4.13
CA THR A 676 -41.81 26.78 -3.48
C THR A 676 -42.09 25.29 -3.27
N GLU A 677 -43.34 24.95 -2.94
CA GLU A 677 -43.81 23.57 -2.77
C GLU A 677 -43.83 22.81 -4.11
N ALA A 678 -44.26 23.48 -5.19
CA ALA A 678 -44.16 22.97 -6.55
C ALA A 678 -42.70 22.77 -6.98
N ALA A 679 -41.81 23.73 -6.70
CA ALA A 679 -40.39 23.63 -7.03
C ALA A 679 -39.71 22.48 -6.27
N PHE A 680 -39.94 22.34 -4.97
CA PHE A 680 -39.50 21.18 -4.18
C PHE A 680 -40.04 19.87 -4.74
N SER A 681 -41.34 19.79 -5.00
CA SER A 681 -41.98 18.56 -5.47
C SER A 681 -41.43 18.10 -6.81
N ILE A 682 -41.23 19.03 -7.76
CA ILE A 682 -40.64 18.72 -9.07
C ILE A 682 -39.16 18.35 -8.93
N PHE A 683 -38.39 19.05 -8.09
CA PHE A 683 -36.96 18.76 -7.91
C PHE A 683 -36.73 17.41 -7.20
N ALA A 684 -37.50 17.11 -6.14
CA ALA A 684 -37.43 15.86 -5.40
C ALA A 684 -37.84 14.64 -6.25
N PHE A 685 -38.84 14.80 -7.13
CA PHE A 685 -39.17 13.76 -8.13
C PHE A 685 -37.99 13.48 -9.06
N GLY A 686 -37.35 14.54 -9.59
CA GLY A 686 -36.18 14.42 -10.47
C GLY A 686 -34.97 13.80 -9.78
N TRP A 687 -34.73 14.15 -8.52
CA TRP A 687 -33.65 13.55 -7.73
C TRP A 687 -33.93 12.07 -7.40
N GLY A 688 -35.18 11.74 -7.01
CA GLY A 688 -35.60 10.35 -6.80
C GLY A 688 -35.52 9.49 -8.06
N LEU A 689 -35.74 10.09 -9.24
CA LEU A 689 -35.54 9.44 -10.53
C LEU A 689 -34.06 9.14 -10.81
N ASP A 690 -33.12 9.98 -10.37
CA ASP A 690 -31.67 9.72 -10.53
C ASP A 690 -31.18 8.59 -9.60
N GLN A 691 -31.70 8.52 -8.37
CA GLN A 691 -31.47 7.39 -7.46
C GLN A 691 -32.06 6.10 -8.04
N PHE A 692 -33.28 6.14 -8.58
CA PHE A 692 -33.90 4.99 -9.24
C PHE A 692 -33.12 4.55 -10.49
N ALA A 693 -32.64 5.48 -11.32
CA ALA A 693 -31.76 5.19 -12.45
C ALA A 693 -30.43 4.56 -12.00
N THR A 694 -29.89 4.96 -10.85
CA THR A 694 -28.67 4.36 -10.27
C THR A 694 -28.91 2.92 -9.83
N ILE A 695 -30.02 2.63 -9.14
CA ILE A 695 -30.45 1.26 -8.81
C ILE A 695 -30.64 0.43 -10.08
N LEU A 696 -31.15 1.03 -11.17
CA LEU A 696 -31.37 0.37 -12.44
C LEU A 696 -30.07 0.03 -13.19
N ALA A 697 -29.07 0.91 -13.16
CA ALA A 697 -27.83 0.75 -13.92
C ALA A 697 -26.86 -0.26 -13.30
N HIS A 698 -26.70 -0.25 -11.96
CA HIS A 698 -25.73 -1.07 -11.22
C HIS A 698 -26.37 -2.23 -10.43
N GLY A 699 -27.70 -2.24 -10.31
CA GLY A 699 -28.44 -3.24 -9.55
C GLY A 699 -28.47 -2.99 -8.04
N TRP A 700 -29.49 -3.57 -7.40
CA TRP A 700 -29.77 -3.39 -5.96
C TRP A 700 -28.57 -3.72 -5.07
N ASN A 701 -27.88 -4.84 -5.32
CA ASN A 701 -26.77 -5.29 -4.47
C ASN A 701 -25.64 -4.26 -4.38
N VAL A 702 -25.21 -3.69 -5.52
CA VAL A 702 -24.14 -2.68 -5.55
C VAL A 702 -24.61 -1.39 -4.86
N TYR A 703 -25.81 -0.92 -5.16
CA TYR A 703 -26.36 0.28 -4.54
C TYR A 703 -26.49 0.14 -3.00
N THR A 704 -26.95 -1.01 -2.50
CA THR A 704 -27.04 -1.28 -1.05
C THR A 704 -25.68 -1.48 -0.35
N GLN A 705 -24.60 -1.77 -1.07
CA GLN A 705 -23.27 -1.75 -0.47
C GLN A 705 -22.90 -0.33 -0.01
N ASN A 706 -23.35 0.72 -0.71
CA ASN A 706 -23.27 2.07 -0.18
C ASN A 706 -24.24 2.21 1.00
N LEU A 707 -23.72 2.13 2.23
CA LEU A 707 -24.51 2.12 3.47
C LEU A 707 -25.41 3.37 3.65
N TRP A 708 -25.21 4.47 2.92
CA TRP A 708 -26.08 5.64 3.03
C TRP A 708 -27.24 5.64 2.02
N SER A 709 -27.26 4.69 1.08
CA SER A 709 -28.34 4.48 0.11
C SER A 709 -29.72 4.23 0.76
N PHE A 710 -29.77 3.58 1.93
CA PHE A 710 -31.05 3.34 2.61
C PHE A 710 -31.69 4.65 3.09
N LEU A 711 -30.90 5.69 3.41
CA LEU A 711 -31.44 7.02 3.74
C LEU A 711 -32.09 7.64 2.52
N ASP A 712 -31.41 7.56 1.36
CA ASP A 712 -31.92 8.10 0.10
C ASP A 712 -33.22 7.39 -0.33
N VAL A 713 -33.28 6.06 -0.19
CA VAL A 713 -34.50 5.25 -0.41
C VAL A 713 -35.60 5.57 0.61
N THR A 714 -35.26 5.73 1.89
CA THR A 714 -36.23 6.08 2.95
C THR A 714 -36.84 7.46 2.68
N PHE A 715 -36.04 8.43 2.27
CA PHE A 715 -36.53 9.75 1.85
C PHE A 715 -37.48 9.64 0.66
N ILE A 716 -37.17 8.82 -0.35
CA ILE A 716 -38.05 8.60 -1.51
C ILE A 716 -39.40 8.02 -1.07
N PHE A 717 -39.44 7.05 -0.14
CA PHE A 717 -40.71 6.54 0.41
C PHE A 717 -41.51 7.61 1.17
N ILE A 718 -40.86 8.41 2.03
CA ILE A 718 -41.49 9.51 2.76
C ILE A 718 -42.06 10.56 1.79
N TYR A 719 -41.28 10.93 0.77
CA TYR A 719 -41.67 11.88 -0.27
C TYR A 719 -42.89 11.37 -1.09
N TRP A 720 -42.93 10.09 -1.46
CA TRP A 720 -44.10 9.51 -2.11
C TRP A 720 -45.34 9.50 -1.21
N GLY A 721 -45.18 9.22 0.09
CA GLY A 721 -46.26 9.33 1.08
C GLY A 721 -46.83 10.75 1.17
N TYR A 722 -45.95 11.76 1.30
CA TYR A 722 -46.30 13.18 1.23
C TYR A 722 -47.06 13.52 -0.07
N LEU A 723 -46.53 13.12 -1.24
CA LEU A 723 -47.12 13.44 -2.54
C LEU A 723 -48.54 12.84 -2.69
N VAL A 724 -48.73 11.58 -2.28
CA VAL A 724 -50.04 10.92 -2.34
C VAL A 724 -51.04 11.59 -1.41
N LEU A 725 -50.66 11.86 -0.15
CA LEU A 725 -51.54 12.54 0.81
C LEU A 725 -51.90 13.97 0.34
N ARG A 726 -50.92 14.74 -0.14
CA ARG A 726 -51.12 16.11 -0.63
C ARG A 726 -51.98 16.16 -1.90
N PHE A 727 -51.85 15.18 -2.80
CA PHE A 727 -52.73 15.06 -3.97
C PHE A 727 -54.16 14.67 -3.58
N LEU A 728 -54.34 13.78 -2.60
CA LEU A 728 -55.66 13.41 -2.08
C LEU A 728 -56.32 14.58 -1.34
N GLY A 729 -55.59 15.28 -0.47
CA GLY A 729 -56.05 16.50 0.21
C GLY A 729 -56.49 17.57 -0.78
N TRP A 730 -55.67 17.88 -1.78
CA TRP A 730 -56.02 18.82 -2.85
C TRP A 730 -57.26 18.41 -3.65
N LYS A 731 -57.41 17.11 -3.97
CA LYS A 731 -58.55 16.60 -4.76
C LYS A 731 -59.85 16.51 -3.96
N LEU A 732 -59.79 16.26 -2.66
CA LEU A 732 -60.95 16.12 -1.77
C LEU A 732 -61.33 17.43 -1.07
N GLY A 733 -60.41 18.39 -0.98
CA GLY A 733 -60.57 19.63 -0.20
C GLY A 733 -60.44 19.44 1.31
N ASP A 734 -59.92 18.29 1.76
CA ASP A 734 -59.80 17.96 3.19
C ASP A 734 -58.48 18.49 3.78
N THR A 735 -58.60 19.48 4.66
CA THR A 735 -57.46 20.09 5.36
C THR A 735 -56.74 19.12 6.30
N ASN A 736 -57.37 18.04 6.75
CA ASN A 736 -56.73 17.05 7.62
C ASN A 736 -55.66 16.24 6.87
N LEU A 737 -55.94 15.88 5.61
CA LEU A 737 -54.98 15.20 4.73
C LEU A 737 -53.82 16.12 4.35
N ASP A 738 -54.08 17.41 4.16
CA ASP A 738 -53.06 18.44 3.93
C ASP A 738 -52.11 18.59 5.13
N GLU A 739 -52.61 18.53 6.36
CA GLU A 739 -51.78 18.56 7.57
C GLU A 739 -50.96 17.27 7.73
N GLN A 740 -51.61 16.11 7.60
CA GLN A 740 -50.92 14.81 7.65
C GLN A 740 -49.82 14.67 6.59
N ALA A 741 -49.98 15.28 5.41
CA ALA A 741 -48.93 15.31 4.39
C ALA A 741 -47.67 16.04 4.88
N PHE A 742 -47.82 17.19 5.55
CA PHE A 742 -46.67 17.92 6.12
C PHE A 742 -46.07 17.22 7.34
N ASP A 743 -46.86 16.49 8.13
CA ASP A 743 -46.36 15.72 9.26
C ASP A 743 -45.57 14.47 8.79
N VAL A 744 -46.02 13.80 7.74
CA VAL A 744 -45.23 12.76 7.04
C VAL A 744 -43.94 13.35 6.47
N LEU A 745 -44.01 14.53 5.81
CA LEU A 745 -42.82 15.19 5.27
C LEU A 745 -41.81 15.59 6.36
N ALA A 746 -42.26 15.91 7.58
CA ALA A 746 -41.37 16.22 8.71
C ALA A 746 -40.49 15.03 9.12
N LEU A 747 -40.92 13.78 8.88
CA LEU A 747 -40.13 12.57 9.10
C LEU A 747 -38.89 12.49 8.19
N ALA A 748 -38.79 13.33 7.16
CA ALA A 748 -37.58 13.44 6.34
C ALA A 748 -36.40 14.13 7.05
N ALA A 749 -36.63 14.94 8.10
CA ALA A 749 -35.53 15.67 8.76
C ALA A 749 -34.46 14.74 9.40
N PRO A 750 -34.82 13.68 10.16
CA PRO A 750 -33.87 12.67 10.65
C PRO A 750 -33.14 11.88 9.55
N VAL A 751 -33.60 11.94 8.30
CA VAL A 751 -33.00 11.25 7.16
C VAL A 751 -32.04 12.19 6.41
N LEU A 752 -32.53 13.38 6.04
CA LEU A 752 -31.78 14.36 5.24
C LEU A 752 -30.65 15.04 6.01
N VAL A 753 -30.80 15.29 7.32
CA VAL A 753 -29.78 16.02 8.10
C VAL A 753 -28.51 15.17 8.32
N PRO A 754 -28.58 13.89 8.75
CA PRO A 754 -27.39 13.03 8.76
C PRO A 754 -26.80 12.82 7.37
N ARG A 755 -27.65 12.72 6.33
CA ARG A 755 -27.21 12.52 4.94
C ARG A 755 -26.30 13.64 4.43
N LEU A 756 -26.46 14.89 4.93
CA LEU A 756 -25.55 16.00 4.66
C LEU A 756 -24.14 15.76 5.24
N ALA A 757 -24.03 15.27 6.48
CA ALA A 757 -22.74 15.06 7.13
C ALA A 757 -21.87 14.04 6.36
N PHE A 758 -22.48 12.99 5.83
CA PHE A 758 -21.76 11.97 5.04
C PHE A 758 -21.32 12.48 3.65
N ASN A 759 -21.96 13.50 3.08
CA ASN A 759 -21.47 14.17 1.87
C ASN A 759 -20.27 15.11 2.14
N LEU A 760 -20.12 15.60 3.37
CA LEU A 760 -19.06 16.54 3.74
C LEU A 760 -17.82 15.85 4.35
N LEU A 761 -17.95 14.62 4.84
CA LEU A 761 -16.93 13.92 5.64
C LEU A 761 -16.66 12.48 5.15
N SER A 762 -17.00 12.17 3.89
CA SER A 762 -16.94 10.83 3.27
C SER A 762 -15.59 10.11 3.40
N ASP A 763 -14.48 10.85 3.30
CA ASP A 763 -13.11 10.28 3.29
C ASP A 763 -12.54 10.00 4.70
N ASN A 764 -13.28 10.26 5.79
CA ASN A 764 -12.78 10.08 7.14
C ASN A 764 -12.95 8.62 7.64
N LEU A 765 -11.87 8.05 8.19
CA LEU A 765 -11.78 6.70 8.78
C LEU A 765 -12.89 6.38 9.80
N VAL A 766 -13.39 7.39 10.52
CA VAL A 766 -14.52 7.22 11.46
C VAL A 766 -15.80 6.81 10.72
N PHE A 767 -16.15 7.48 9.62
CA PHE A 767 -17.30 7.08 8.79
C PHE A 767 -17.01 5.82 7.96
N LEU A 768 -15.75 5.58 7.60
CA LEU A 768 -15.29 4.35 6.95
C LEU A 768 -15.62 3.11 7.81
N SER A 769 -15.33 3.18 9.12
CA SER A 769 -15.48 2.10 10.09
C SER A 769 -16.90 1.97 10.65
N LEU A 770 -17.61 3.07 10.87
CA LEU A 770 -19.04 3.08 11.25
C LEU A 770 -19.89 2.21 10.29
N ARG A 771 -19.56 2.19 8.99
CA ARG A 771 -20.26 1.35 8.01
C ARG A 771 -20.20 -0.15 8.33
N SER A 772 -19.08 -0.70 8.79
CA SER A 772 -19.03 -2.12 9.15
C SER A 772 -19.72 -2.36 10.50
N MET A 773 -19.48 -1.46 11.46
CA MET A 773 -20.09 -1.47 12.78
C MET A 773 -21.63 -1.44 12.76
N VAL A 774 -22.25 -0.82 11.76
CA VAL A 774 -23.72 -0.80 11.60
C VAL A 774 -24.27 -2.20 11.28
N ALA A 775 -23.53 -3.08 10.61
CA ALA A 775 -23.96 -4.47 10.39
C ALA A 775 -23.93 -5.27 11.70
N ASP A 776 -22.85 -5.15 12.48
CA ASP A 776 -22.71 -5.75 13.81
C ASP A 776 -23.83 -5.26 14.75
N PHE A 777 -24.10 -3.95 14.75
CA PHE A 777 -25.17 -3.32 15.51
C PHE A 777 -26.55 -3.85 15.11
N PHE A 778 -26.87 -3.96 13.81
CA PHE A 778 -28.17 -4.50 13.37
C PHE A 778 -28.32 -5.98 13.72
N PHE A 779 -27.27 -6.80 13.57
CA PHE A 779 -27.30 -8.21 13.95
C PHE A 779 -27.55 -8.38 15.45
N LEU A 780 -26.81 -7.66 16.30
CA LEU A 780 -26.98 -7.72 17.74
C LEU A 780 -28.32 -7.11 18.19
N THR A 781 -28.82 -6.07 17.51
CA THR A 781 -30.15 -5.49 17.75
C THR A 781 -31.26 -6.48 17.39
N ALA A 782 -31.11 -7.25 16.31
CA ALA A 782 -32.07 -8.30 15.96
C ALA A 782 -32.08 -9.44 16.99
N LEU A 783 -30.90 -9.88 17.47
CA LEU A 783 -30.78 -10.86 18.56
C LEU A 783 -31.37 -10.32 19.87
N SER A 784 -31.12 -9.05 20.18
CA SER A 784 -31.68 -8.35 21.35
C SER A 784 -33.20 -8.28 21.28
N ALA A 785 -33.76 -7.93 20.12
CA ALA A 785 -35.20 -7.88 19.87
C ALA A 785 -35.86 -9.27 19.94
N TRP A 786 -35.15 -10.32 19.51
CA TRP A 786 -35.62 -11.71 19.65
C TRP A 786 -35.69 -12.13 21.13
N CYS A 787 -34.66 -11.82 21.92
CA CYS A 787 -34.68 -12.06 23.37
C CYS A 787 -35.75 -11.19 24.07
N PHE A 788 -35.88 -9.92 23.70
CA PHE A 788 -36.92 -9.00 24.18
C PHE A 788 -38.32 -9.59 23.96
N LEU A 789 -38.60 -10.18 22.78
CA LEU A 789 -39.87 -10.84 22.49
C LEU A 789 -40.13 -12.03 23.43
N GLY A 790 -39.11 -12.82 23.77
CA GLY A 790 -39.21 -13.89 24.76
C GLY A 790 -39.56 -13.39 26.17
N PHE A 791 -38.90 -12.33 26.64
CA PHE A 791 -39.21 -11.69 27.91
C PHE A 791 -40.61 -11.04 27.93
N LEU A 792 -41.02 -10.43 26.82
CA LEU A 792 -42.34 -9.82 26.65
C LEU A 792 -43.45 -10.87 26.69
N LEU A 793 -43.28 -12.00 26.01
CA LEU A 793 -44.22 -13.13 26.05
C LEU A 793 -44.33 -13.72 27.46
N SER A 794 -43.20 -13.89 28.15
CA SER A 794 -43.16 -14.37 29.54
C SER A 794 -43.97 -13.46 30.48
N LEU A 795 -43.78 -12.14 30.42
CA LEU A 795 -44.53 -11.17 31.23
C LEU A 795 -46.02 -11.08 30.83
N LEU A 796 -46.33 -11.20 29.54
CA LEU A 796 -47.71 -11.16 29.03
C LEU A 796 -48.52 -12.40 29.43
N TRP A 797 -47.91 -13.58 29.45
CA TRP A 797 -48.55 -14.79 29.99
C TRP A 797 -48.65 -14.76 31.51
N LEU A 798 -47.59 -14.35 32.21
CA LEU A 798 -47.58 -14.24 33.67
C LEU A 798 -48.60 -13.22 34.21
N GLY A 799 -48.93 -12.19 33.42
CA GLY A 799 -49.90 -11.15 33.78
C GLY A 799 -51.35 -11.42 33.41
N GLU A 800 -51.68 -12.53 32.75
CA GLU A 800 -53.05 -12.90 32.29
C GLU A 800 -53.84 -11.77 31.57
N GLY A 801 -53.14 -10.82 30.93
CA GLY A 801 -53.75 -9.66 30.26
C GLY A 801 -53.96 -8.40 31.11
N ALA A 802 -53.45 -8.36 32.36
CA ALA A 802 -53.57 -7.21 33.27
C ALA A 802 -53.05 -5.87 32.70
N HIS A 803 -52.07 -5.92 31.79
CA HIS A 803 -51.55 -4.75 31.06
C HIS A 803 -51.50 -5.02 29.55
N PRO A 804 -51.85 -4.05 28.69
CA PRO A 804 -51.75 -4.22 27.24
C PRO A 804 -50.29 -4.28 26.79
N ILE A 805 -50.02 -5.06 25.74
CA ILE A 805 -48.67 -5.37 25.24
C ILE A 805 -47.78 -4.13 24.99
N LEU A 806 -48.38 -3.00 24.60
CA LEU A 806 -47.68 -1.72 24.39
C LEU A 806 -47.13 -1.13 25.70
N THR A 807 -47.84 -1.27 26.82
CA THR A 807 -47.40 -0.78 28.13
C THR A 807 -46.24 -1.62 28.66
N ILE A 808 -46.34 -2.95 28.57
CA ILE A 808 -45.26 -3.86 28.97
C ILE A 808 -44.00 -3.61 28.12
N SER A 809 -44.17 -3.51 26.79
CA SER A 809 -43.07 -3.17 25.87
C SER A 809 -42.42 -1.83 26.20
N LYS A 810 -43.21 -0.79 26.53
CA LYS A 810 -42.71 0.54 26.91
C LYS A 810 -41.85 0.48 28.17
N TRP A 811 -42.29 -0.24 29.21
CA TRP A 811 -41.52 -0.40 30.44
C TRP A 811 -40.20 -1.15 30.21
N MET A 812 -40.22 -2.22 29.41
CA MET A 812 -39.00 -2.95 29.04
C MET A 812 -38.04 -2.08 28.23
N ILE A 813 -38.53 -1.26 27.29
CA ILE A 813 -37.70 -0.33 26.50
C ILE A 813 -37.05 0.72 27.42
N TYR A 814 -37.77 1.26 28.41
CA TYR A 814 -37.18 2.23 29.35
C TYR A 814 -36.09 1.61 30.24
N ILE A 815 -36.25 0.35 30.65
CA ILE A 815 -35.22 -0.40 31.40
C ILE A 815 -33.99 -0.69 30.52
N TRP A 816 -34.20 -1.05 29.26
CA TRP A 816 -33.14 -1.32 28.27
C TRP A 816 -32.27 -0.08 27.96
N PHE A 817 -32.87 1.12 27.97
CA PHE A 817 -32.11 2.38 27.83
C PHE A 817 -31.70 3.00 29.18
N GLY A 818 -31.96 2.33 30.31
CA GLY A 818 -31.64 2.84 31.66
C GLY A 818 -32.39 4.13 32.04
N LEU A 819 -33.49 4.45 31.36
CA LEU A 819 -34.23 5.71 31.51
C LEU A 819 -35.16 5.73 32.73
N ASP A 820 -35.68 4.57 33.15
CA ASP A 820 -36.66 4.47 34.23
C ASP A 820 -36.66 3.08 34.88
N GLY A 821 -36.87 3.05 36.20
CA GLY A 821 -37.05 1.83 37.01
C GLY A 821 -38.51 1.44 37.26
N THR A 822 -39.51 2.24 36.82
CA THR A 822 -40.93 1.94 37.07
C THR A 822 -41.36 0.55 36.59
N GLY A 823 -40.76 0.02 35.52
CA GLY A 823 -41.04 -1.34 35.05
C GLY A 823 -40.68 -2.43 36.07
N ILE A 824 -39.64 -2.24 36.88
CA ILE A 824 -39.29 -3.17 37.98
C ILE A 824 -40.31 -3.02 39.12
N GLN A 825 -40.68 -1.79 39.48
CA GLN A 825 -41.68 -1.54 40.53
C GLN A 825 -43.06 -2.16 40.17
N ARG A 826 -43.53 -1.89 38.95
CA ARG A 826 -44.80 -2.41 38.40
C ARG A 826 -44.76 -3.91 38.08
N SER A 827 -43.58 -4.52 37.94
CA SER A 827 -43.51 -5.96 37.66
C SER A 827 -44.13 -6.85 38.76
N THR A 828 -44.24 -6.33 39.99
CA THR A 828 -44.97 -6.98 41.09
C THR A 828 -46.46 -7.20 40.80
N GLU A 829 -47.05 -6.42 39.88
CA GLU A 829 -48.45 -6.50 39.46
C GLU A 829 -48.74 -7.69 38.55
N PHE A 830 -47.72 -8.25 37.88
CA PHE A 830 -47.87 -9.51 37.13
C PHE A 830 -47.83 -10.71 38.11
N HIS A 831 -46.81 -10.76 38.95
CA HIS A 831 -46.69 -11.76 40.01
C HIS A 831 -45.63 -11.30 41.03
N TRP A 832 -45.97 -11.35 42.32
CA TRP A 832 -45.17 -10.81 43.44
C TRP A 832 -43.67 -11.16 43.41
N LEU A 833 -43.32 -12.42 43.13
CA LEU A 833 -41.92 -12.89 42.99
C LEU A 833 -41.43 -12.93 41.53
N LEU A 834 -42.09 -13.73 40.69
CA LEU A 834 -41.63 -14.02 39.32
C LEU A 834 -41.56 -12.79 38.41
N GLY A 835 -42.48 -11.83 38.54
CA GLY A 835 -42.47 -10.61 37.73
C GLY A 835 -41.18 -9.80 37.92
N PRO A 836 -40.83 -9.43 39.17
CA PRO A 836 -39.54 -8.83 39.50
C PRO A 836 -38.33 -9.67 39.06
N SER A 837 -38.34 -10.99 39.27
CA SER A 837 -37.23 -11.86 38.86
C SER A 837 -37.00 -11.82 37.34
N VAL A 838 -38.06 -11.91 36.54
CA VAL A 838 -38.00 -11.86 35.06
C VAL A 838 -37.55 -10.47 34.59
N MET A 839 -38.05 -9.39 35.20
CA MET A 839 -37.69 -8.02 34.82
C MET A 839 -36.24 -7.66 35.19
N VAL A 840 -35.74 -8.14 36.33
CA VAL A 840 -34.32 -7.96 36.73
C VAL A 840 -33.39 -8.80 35.86
N ALA A 841 -33.78 -10.04 35.51
CA ALA A 841 -33.01 -10.88 34.58
C ALA A 841 -32.90 -10.22 33.18
N PHE A 842 -33.99 -9.65 32.68
CA PHE A 842 -34.00 -8.86 31.45
C PHE A 842 -33.07 -7.63 31.55
N ALA A 843 -33.15 -6.86 32.65
CA ALA A 843 -32.30 -5.68 32.86
C ALA A 843 -30.80 -6.03 32.89
N PHE A 844 -30.43 -7.13 33.54
CA PHE A 844 -29.05 -7.63 33.60
C PHE A 844 -28.55 -8.10 32.22
N LEU A 845 -29.35 -8.88 31.50
CA LEU A 845 -28.98 -9.35 30.16
C LEU A 845 -28.85 -8.19 29.16
N GLY A 846 -29.75 -7.20 29.20
CA GLY A 846 -29.63 -5.99 28.37
C GLY A 846 -28.40 -5.16 28.72
N ASN A 847 -28.38 -4.62 29.94
CA ASN A 847 -27.46 -3.55 30.30
C ASN A 847 -26.04 -4.05 30.66
N THR A 848 -25.89 -5.35 30.95
CA THR A 848 -24.56 -5.98 31.16
C THR A 848 -24.15 -6.81 29.95
N LEU A 849 -24.89 -7.85 29.54
CA LEU A 849 -24.43 -8.77 28.51
C LEU A 849 -24.47 -8.17 27.10
N PHE A 850 -25.64 -7.71 26.64
CA PHE A 850 -25.76 -7.18 25.27
C PHE A 850 -24.95 -5.89 25.07
N LEU A 851 -24.90 -5.00 26.07
CA LEU A 851 -24.09 -3.78 25.98
C LEU A 851 -22.57 -4.08 25.93
N THR A 852 -22.05 -5.03 26.71
CA THR A 852 -20.62 -5.37 26.66
C THR A 852 -20.24 -6.13 25.38
N ILE A 853 -21.09 -7.02 24.89
CA ILE A 853 -20.91 -7.65 23.57
C ILE A 853 -20.90 -6.58 22.47
N LEU A 854 -21.82 -5.61 22.52
CA LEU A 854 -21.87 -4.52 21.54
C LEU A 854 -20.55 -3.73 21.53
N VAL A 855 -20.12 -3.23 22.69
CA VAL A 855 -18.87 -2.45 22.79
C VAL A 855 -17.66 -3.27 22.35
N SER A 856 -17.61 -4.57 22.68
CA SER A 856 -16.54 -5.48 22.28
C SER A 856 -16.50 -5.70 20.76
N MET A 857 -17.64 -6.00 20.13
CA MET A 857 -17.73 -6.18 18.68
C MET A 857 -17.36 -4.89 17.94
N LEU A 858 -17.96 -3.75 18.31
CA LEU A 858 -17.68 -2.44 17.72
C LEU A 858 -16.18 -2.08 17.82
N SER A 859 -15.56 -2.34 18.97
CA SER A 859 -14.12 -2.09 19.19
C SER A 859 -13.23 -2.99 18.34
N ASN A 860 -13.55 -4.29 18.23
CA ASN A 860 -12.81 -5.24 17.40
C ASN A 860 -12.94 -4.88 15.90
N THR A 861 -14.16 -4.64 15.41
CA THR A 861 -14.44 -4.21 14.04
C THR A 861 -13.74 -2.89 13.70
N PHE A 862 -13.72 -1.92 14.63
CA PHE A 862 -12.94 -0.68 14.47
C PHE A 862 -11.44 -0.96 14.35
N SER A 863 -10.87 -1.79 15.22
CA SER A 863 -9.43 -2.13 15.22
C SER A 863 -8.98 -2.80 13.92
N ASN A 864 -9.76 -3.75 13.41
CA ASN A 864 -9.46 -4.48 12.16
C ASN A 864 -9.55 -3.59 10.91
N ILE A 865 -10.42 -2.57 10.93
CA ILE A 865 -10.52 -1.58 9.84
C ILE A 865 -9.41 -0.52 9.97
N SER A 866 -9.10 -0.07 11.19
CA SER A 866 -8.04 0.92 11.44
C SER A 866 -6.65 0.38 11.07
N SER A 867 -6.37 -0.89 11.31
CA SER A 867 -5.10 -1.54 10.95
C SER A 867 -4.90 -1.71 9.44
N ASN A 868 -6.00 -1.82 8.67
CA ASN A 868 -5.97 -1.98 7.21
C ASN A 868 -6.45 -0.72 6.45
N ALA A 869 -6.48 0.43 7.13
CA ALA A 869 -7.15 1.67 6.69
C ALA A 869 -6.81 2.08 5.24
N ILE A 870 -5.54 2.05 4.85
CA ILE A 870 -5.09 2.48 3.52
C ILE A 870 -5.69 1.57 2.43
N GLN A 871 -5.67 0.25 2.62
CA GLN A 871 -6.19 -0.70 1.64
C GLN A 871 -7.72 -0.62 1.52
N GLU A 872 -8.42 -0.42 2.63
CA GLU A 872 -9.87 -0.24 2.65
C GLU A 872 -10.29 1.09 1.99
N ILE A 873 -9.53 2.17 2.19
CA ILE A 873 -9.74 3.46 1.51
C ILE A 873 -9.54 3.32 -0.01
N SER A 874 -8.43 2.71 -0.46
CA SER A 874 -8.16 2.52 -1.89
C SER A 874 -9.16 1.57 -2.55
N PHE A 875 -9.56 0.49 -1.87
CA PHE A 875 -10.65 -0.40 -2.29
C PHE A 875 -11.95 0.39 -2.51
N ARG A 876 -12.39 1.19 -1.52
CA ARG A 876 -13.63 1.98 -1.66
C ARG A 876 -13.51 3.09 -2.70
N ARG A 877 -12.33 3.70 -2.89
CA ARG A 877 -12.11 4.66 -3.99
C ARG A 877 -12.28 3.99 -5.35
N ALA A 878 -11.79 2.76 -5.53
CA ALA A 878 -11.99 2.00 -6.77
C ALA A 878 -13.48 1.69 -7.00
N VAL A 879 -14.20 1.22 -5.97
CA VAL A 879 -15.65 0.97 -6.03
C VAL A 879 -16.44 2.23 -6.41
N LEU A 880 -16.26 3.33 -5.66
CA LEU A 880 -16.97 4.60 -5.90
C LEU A 880 -16.60 5.22 -7.26
N THR A 881 -15.37 5.02 -7.73
CA THR A 881 -14.96 5.47 -9.07
C THR A 881 -15.71 4.72 -10.15
N LEU A 882 -15.81 3.39 -10.06
CA LEU A 882 -16.53 2.57 -11.04
C LEU A 882 -18.05 2.73 -10.97
N GLU A 883 -18.63 2.83 -9.77
CA GLU A 883 -20.04 3.22 -9.58
C GLU A 883 -20.32 4.63 -10.16
N GLY A 884 -19.32 5.51 -10.16
CA GLY A 884 -19.39 6.83 -10.80
C GLY A 884 -19.42 6.80 -12.33
N VAL A 885 -18.87 5.77 -13.00
CA VAL A 885 -18.83 5.70 -14.49
C VAL A 885 -20.13 5.12 -15.05
N LYS A 886 -21.22 5.89 -14.95
CA LYS A 886 -22.56 5.45 -15.39
C LYS A 886 -22.76 5.68 -16.90
N ALA A 887 -23.24 4.65 -17.63
CA ALA A 887 -23.41 4.74 -19.09
C ALA A 887 -24.74 5.37 -19.56
N ASP A 888 -25.80 5.31 -18.72
CA ASP A 888 -27.15 5.77 -19.11
C ASP A 888 -27.17 7.29 -19.35
N ALA A 889 -27.71 7.69 -20.49
CA ALA A 889 -27.82 9.09 -20.88
C ALA A 889 -28.77 9.91 -20.00
N VAL A 890 -29.65 9.30 -19.19
CA VAL A 890 -30.45 10.02 -18.17
C VAL A 890 -29.56 10.89 -17.29
N PHE A 891 -28.38 10.40 -16.90
CA PHE A 891 -27.45 11.09 -16.01
C PHE A 891 -26.80 12.35 -16.60
N ALA A 892 -26.88 12.55 -17.92
CA ALA A 892 -26.43 13.79 -18.56
C ALA A 892 -27.40 14.96 -18.33
N TYR A 893 -28.58 14.70 -17.76
CA TYR A 893 -29.59 15.68 -17.42
C TYR A 893 -29.65 15.87 -15.90
N GLN A 894 -29.40 17.09 -15.43
CA GLN A 894 -29.52 17.41 -14.00
C GLN A 894 -31.00 17.53 -13.59
N PRO A 895 -31.41 17.13 -12.37
CA PRO A 895 -32.74 17.42 -11.85
C PRO A 895 -33.07 18.92 -11.93
N PRO A 896 -34.29 19.33 -12.33
CA PRO A 896 -35.43 18.50 -12.71
C PRO A 896 -35.49 18.13 -14.21
N PHE A 897 -34.50 18.49 -15.01
CA PHE A 897 -34.51 18.30 -16.46
C PHE A 897 -34.46 16.83 -16.89
N ASN A 898 -33.96 15.92 -16.04
CA ASN A 898 -34.01 14.48 -16.27
C ASN A 898 -35.44 13.94 -16.41
N ILE A 899 -36.41 14.53 -15.71
CA ILE A 899 -37.85 14.20 -15.85
C ILE A 899 -38.30 14.46 -17.30
N LEU A 900 -38.03 15.68 -17.79
CA LEU A 900 -38.35 16.08 -19.17
C LEU A 900 -37.60 15.22 -20.20
N ALA A 901 -36.35 14.86 -19.92
CA ALA A 901 -35.57 13.97 -20.77
C ALA A 901 -36.20 12.58 -20.89
N VAL A 902 -36.62 11.95 -19.79
CA VAL A 902 -37.29 10.65 -19.83
C VAL A 902 -38.61 10.74 -20.62
N PHE A 903 -39.46 11.73 -20.33
CA PHE A 903 -40.74 11.90 -21.05
C PHE A 903 -40.56 12.23 -22.54
N LEU A 904 -39.49 12.92 -22.93
CA LEU A 904 -39.25 13.30 -24.33
C LEU A 904 -38.51 12.20 -25.12
N PHE A 905 -37.43 11.62 -24.57
CA PHE A 905 -36.59 10.68 -25.31
C PHE A 905 -37.13 9.24 -25.33
N VAL A 906 -37.76 8.74 -24.27
CA VAL A 906 -38.30 7.37 -24.27
C VAL A 906 -39.31 7.12 -25.42
N PRO A 907 -40.30 7.98 -25.70
CA PRO A 907 -41.15 7.82 -26.89
C PRO A 907 -40.41 8.12 -28.21
N LEU A 908 -39.46 9.07 -28.23
CA LEU A 908 -38.66 9.38 -29.42
C LEU A 908 -37.86 8.17 -29.92
N LYS A 909 -37.45 7.28 -29.00
CA LYS A 909 -36.81 5.97 -29.26
C LYS A 909 -37.69 5.01 -30.08
N PHE A 910 -39.00 5.25 -30.20
CA PHE A 910 -39.90 4.49 -31.07
C PHE A 910 -40.06 5.14 -32.45
N VAL A 911 -40.13 6.47 -32.53
CA VAL A 911 -40.38 7.20 -33.79
C VAL A 911 -39.13 7.37 -34.65
N VAL A 912 -38.05 7.90 -34.08
CA VAL A 912 -36.93 8.49 -34.84
C VAL A 912 -35.85 7.44 -35.18
N SER A 913 -35.15 7.54 -36.31
CA SER A 913 -33.96 6.68 -36.52
C SER A 913 -32.85 7.16 -35.59
N PRO A 914 -32.11 6.30 -34.86
CA PRO A 914 -31.17 6.84 -33.89
C PRO A 914 -30.01 7.67 -34.43
N ARG A 915 -29.79 7.69 -35.75
CA ARG A 915 -29.02 8.72 -36.47
C ARG A 915 -29.43 10.14 -36.07
N TRP A 916 -30.71 10.29 -35.80
CA TRP A 916 -31.33 11.49 -35.26
C TRP A 916 -31.51 11.43 -33.73
N PHE A 917 -31.80 10.28 -33.12
CA PHE A 917 -31.89 10.17 -31.64
C PHE A 917 -30.61 10.67 -30.94
N HIS A 918 -29.43 10.13 -31.27
CA HIS A 918 -28.15 10.58 -30.72
C HIS A 918 -27.88 12.05 -31.05
N LYS A 919 -28.17 12.51 -32.28
CA LYS A 919 -28.04 13.94 -32.63
C LYS A 919 -28.90 14.85 -31.76
N ILE A 920 -30.16 14.48 -31.53
CA ILE A 920 -31.13 15.27 -30.75
C ILE A 920 -30.77 15.20 -29.26
N HIS A 921 -30.33 14.04 -28.77
CA HIS A 921 -29.80 13.82 -27.43
C HIS A 921 -28.56 14.69 -27.17
N VAL A 922 -27.51 14.55 -27.99
CA VAL A 922 -26.29 15.38 -28.02
C VAL A 922 -26.60 16.88 -28.05
N ALA A 923 -27.56 17.30 -28.88
CA ALA A 923 -27.98 18.70 -28.93
C ALA A 923 -28.66 19.16 -27.63
N ALA A 924 -29.63 18.39 -27.12
CA ALA A 924 -30.38 18.73 -25.92
C ALA A 924 -29.50 18.80 -24.66
N VAL A 925 -28.59 17.83 -24.46
CA VAL A 925 -27.64 17.84 -23.33
C VAL A 925 -26.75 19.09 -23.39
N LYS A 926 -26.25 19.45 -24.58
CA LYS A 926 -25.39 20.64 -24.75
C LYS A 926 -26.12 21.96 -24.59
N ILE A 927 -27.39 22.03 -24.98
CA ILE A 927 -28.23 23.24 -24.81
C ILE A 927 -28.56 23.44 -23.32
N LEU A 928 -29.05 22.39 -22.63
CA LEU A 928 -29.46 22.49 -21.23
C LEU A 928 -28.28 22.71 -20.29
N ASN A 929 -27.14 22.04 -20.53
CA ASN A 929 -25.94 22.18 -19.70
C ASN A 929 -24.94 23.21 -20.23
N LEU A 930 -25.32 24.08 -21.18
CA LEU A 930 -24.41 25.04 -21.83
C LEU A 930 -23.53 25.84 -20.85
N PRO A 931 -24.07 26.54 -19.82
CA PRO A 931 -23.23 27.31 -18.89
C PRO A 931 -22.33 26.41 -18.04
N LEU A 932 -22.82 25.24 -17.62
CA LEU A 932 -22.07 24.28 -16.81
C LEU A 932 -20.88 23.70 -17.60
N LEU A 933 -21.09 23.31 -18.86
CA LEU A 933 -20.04 22.83 -19.75
C LEU A 933 -18.96 23.90 -20.00
N LEU A 934 -19.35 25.16 -20.17
CA LEU A 934 -18.39 26.28 -20.30
C LEU A 934 -17.57 26.50 -19.02
N ILE A 935 -18.19 26.42 -17.84
CA ILE A 935 -17.48 26.52 -16.55
C ILE A 935 -16.47 25.36 -16.40
N ILE A 936 -16.89 24.12 -16.71
CA ILE A 936 -16.00 22.94 -16.68
C ILE A 936 -14.83 23.12 -17.65
N ALA A 937 -15.08 23.51 -18.89
CA ALA A 937 -14.03 23.69 -19.90
C ALA A 937 -13.03 24.81 -19.54
N VAL A 938 -13.49 25.90 -18.92
CA VAL A 938 -12.60 26.97 -18.43
C VAL A 938 -11.78 26.50 -17.22
N ALA A 939 -12.39 25.77 -16.27
CA ALA A 939 -11.69 25.23 -15.10
C ALA A 939 -10.64 24.19 -15.49
N GLU A 940 -10.98 23.25 -16.39
CA GLU A 940 -10.05 22.23 -16.88
C GLU A 940 -8.85 22.87 -17.59
N ARG A 941 -9.07 23.86 -18.47
CA ARG A 941 -8.01 24.50 -19.27
C ARG A 941 -7.17 25.55 -18.55
N ARG A 942 -7.61 26.07 -17.40
CA ARG A 942 -6.89 27.14 -16.66
C ARG A 942 -6.42 26.78 -15.26
N LEU A 943 -7.10 25.85 -14.57
CA LEU A 943 -6.88 25.60 -13.15
C LEU A 943 -6.37 24.18 -12.85
N LEU A 944 -6.72 23.20 -13.69
CA LEU A 944 -6.49 21.78 -13.41
C LEU A 944 -5.40 21.13 -14.26
N TRP A 945 -4.96 21.76 -15.36
CA TRP A 945 -3.96 21.23 -16.28
C TRP A 945 -2.96 22.30 -16.73
N PRO A 946 -1.68 22.22 -16.28
CA PRO A 946 -0.59 23.05 -16.78
C PRO A 946 -0.35 22.89 -18.29
N ALA A 947 0.42 23.80 -18.88
CA ALA A 947 0.57 23.89 -20.33
C ALA A 947 1.75 23.09 -20.88
N HIS A 948 1.46 22.12 -21.74
CA HIS A 948 2.35 21.76 -22.85
C HIS A 948 1.76 22.19 -24.20
N THR A 949 2.65 22.48 -25.15
CA THR A 949 2.36 22.95 -26.49
C THR A 949 1.88 21.83 -27.40
N ILE A 950 0.93 22.16 -28.28
CA ILE A 950 0.35 21.26 -29.28
C ILE A 950 0.96 21.59 -30.64
N GLU A 951 1.33 20.56 -31.40
CA GLU A 951 1.44 20.62 -32.86
C GLU A 951 0.43 19.62 -33.45
N ASP A 952 -0.56 20.15 -34.17
CA ASP A 952 -1.61 19.45 -34.93
C ASP A 952 -1.99 20.41 -36.07
N PRO A 953 -2.13 19.98 -37.34
CA PRO A 953 -3.43 19.44 -37.79
C PRO A 953 -3.38 18.35 -38.87
N SER A 954 -4.39 17.45 -38.88
CA SER A 954 -5.33 17.35 -40.03
C SER A 954 -6.51 16.36 -39.85
N GLU A 955 -7.54 16.84 -39.15
CA GLU A 955 -8.99 16.76 -39.45
C GLU A 955 -9.59 15.55 -40.25
N ILE A 956 -10.69 14.94 -39.72
CA ILE A 956 -12.06 14.92 -40.34
C ILE A 956 -13.05 13.96 -39.62
N LYS A 957 -14.05 14.58 -38.98
CA LYS A 957 -15.52 14.31 -38.80
C LYS A 957 -16.13 12.87 -38.71
N ALA A 958 -17.18 12.76 -37.87
CA ALA A 958 -18.21 11.69 -37.77
C ALA A 958 -19.53 12.14 -38.49
N PRO A 959 -20.81 11.70 -38.25
CA PRO A 959 -21.49 10.77 -37.28
C PRO A 959 -22.59 9.80 -37.91
N PRO A 960 -23.89 9.70 -37.48
CA PRO A 960 -24.57 9.05 -36.29
C PRO A 960 -25.41 7.69 -36.49
N PRO A 961 -26.20 7.14 -35.49
CA PRO A 961 -26.72 5.73 -35.28
C PRO A 961 -27.88 4.95 -36.03
N THR A 962 -28.21 3.72 -35.52
CA THR A 962 -29.51 2.93 -35.64
C THR A 962 -29.94 2.22 -34.29
N LYS A 963 -30.86 1.20 -34.21
CA LYS A 963 -32.04 1.21 -33.26
C LYS A 963 -32.49 -0.06 -32.45
N SER A 964 -32.82 0.13 -31.13
CA SER A 964 -33.82 -0.59 -30.24
C SER A 964 -33.69 -2.13 -29.97
N GLN A 965 -34.33 -2.81 -28.99
CA GLN A 965 -35.22 -2.54 -27.83
C GLN A 965 -35.25 -3.78 -26.88
N PHE A 966 -35.07 -3.65 -25.55
CA PHE A 966 -36.14 -3.65 -24.51
C PHE A 966 -36.60 -5.04 -23.99
N TRP A 967 -36.11 -5.41 -22.80
CA TRP A 967 -36.39 -6.57 -21.92
C TRP A 967 -36.03 -8.00 -22.38
N LYS A 968 -35.15 -8.66 -21.60
CA LYS A 968 -35.48 -9.85 -20.78
C LYS A 968 -34.45 -10.02 -19.64
N LYS A 969 -34.85 -10.74 -18.59
CA LYS A 969 -34.11 -11.16 -17.37
C LYS A 969 -33.25 -10.12 -16.62
N TRP A 970 -33.87 -9.58 -15.58
CA TRP A 970 -33.17 -9.03 -14.41
C TRP A 970 -32.72 -10.13 -13.43
N ARG A 971 -31.43 -10.49 -13.39
CA ARG A 971 -30.72 -11.12 -12.24
C ARG A 971 -29.22 -10.85 -12.32
N LEU A 972 -28.68 -10.06 -11.39
CA LEU A 972 -27.26 -9.70 -11.34
C LEU A 972 -26.48 -10.74 -10.50
N THR A 973 -26.12 -11.87 -11.14
CA THR A 973 -25.29 -12.94 -10.56
C THR A 973 -24.12 -13.26 -11.49
N VAL A 974 -23.11 -12.37 -11.51
CA VAL A 974 -21.90 -12.43 -12.37
C VAL A 974 -21.10 -13.73 -12.15
N HIS A 975 -21.27 -14.40 -11.00
CA HIS A 975 -20.59 -15.66 -10.68
C HIS A 975 -21.04 -16.88 -11.51
N ARG A 976 -22.00 -16.80 -12.44
CA ARG A 976 -22.29 -17.97 -13.29
C ARG A 976 -21.30 -18.09 -14.45
N ASP A 977 -21.00 -16.98 -15.10
CA ASP A 977 -20.33 -16.99 -16.40
C ASP A 977 -18.82 -17.18 -16.25
N LEU A 978 -18.23 -16.61 -15.19
CA LEU A 978 -16.84 -16.90 -14.77
C LEU A 978 -16.63 -18.37 -14.37
N ARG A 979 -17.64 -19.01 -13.75
CA ARG A 979 -17.56 -20.43 -13.33
C ARG A 979 -17.74 -21.41 -14.50
N ALA A 980 -18.36 -20.99 -15.61
CA ALA A 980 -18.70 -21.89 -16.71
C ALA A 980 -17.45 -22.52 -17.36
N VAL A 981 -16.35 -21.77 -17.45
CA VAL A 981 -15.04 -22.25 -17.94
C VAL A 981 -14.51 -23.44 -17.12
N PHE A 982 -14.80 -23.48 -15.82
CA PHE A 982 -14.37 -24.56 -14.94
C PHE A 982 -15.38 -25.72 -14.83
N GLN A 983 -16.53 -25.64 -15.49
CA GLN A 983 -17.55 -26.70 -15.52
C GLN A 983 -17.37 -27.67 -16.69
N VAL A 984 -16.76 -27.22 -17.80
CA VAL A 984 -16.36 -28.08 -18.91
C VAL A 984 -14.87 -28.43 -18.73
N PRO A 985 -14.48 -29.71 -18.69
CA PRO A 985 -13.06 -30.08 -18.65
C PRO A 985 -12.37 -29.68 -19.97
N PRO A 986 -11.14 -29.13 -19.93
CA PRO A 986 -10.41 -28.82 -21.15
C PRO A 986 -10.03 -30.12 -21.89
N PRO A 987 -9.99 -30.11 -23.23
CA PRO A 987 -9.70 -31.31 -24.02
C PRO A 987 -8.23 -31.71 -23.93
N ASP A 988 -7.93 -32.99 -24.23
CA ASP A 988 -6.59 -33.58 -24.07
C ASP A 988 -5.49 -32.80 -24.81
N THR A 989 -5.79 -32.19 -25.95
CA THR A 989 -4.87 -31.32 -26.70
C THR A 989 -4.40 -30.11 -25.91
N VAL A 990 -5.29 -29.49 -25.14
CA VAL A 990 -4.95 -28.37 -24.23
C VAL A 990 -4.20 -28.89 -23.01
N HIS A 991 -4.47 -30.13 -22.55
CA HIS A 991 -3.69 -30.75 -21.50
C HIS A 991 -2.24 -31.04 -21.93
N ASP A 992 -2.03 -31.56 -23.14
CA ASP A 992 -0.71 -31.83 -23.72
C ASP A 992 0.11 -30.54 -23.94
N ASP A 993 -0.48 -29.50 -24.53
CA ASP A 993 0.19 -28.19 -24.73
C ASP A 993 0.67 -27.59 -23.39
N ILE A 994 -0.12 -27.69 -22.34
CA ILE A 994 0.26 -27.20 -21.00
C ILE A 994 1.26 -28.18 -20.34
N ALA A 995 1.24 -29.48 -20.66
CA ALA A 995 2.20 -30.47 -20.12
C ALA A 995 3.63 -30.30 -20.66
N VAL A 996 3.80 -29.88 -21.92
CA VAL A 996 5.14 -29.66 -22.52
C VAL A 996 5.93 -28.53 -21.82
N ASP A 997 5.26 -27.49 -21.32
CA ASP A 997 5.87 -26.45 -20.46
C ASP A 997 6.29 -26.95 -19.06
N ASP A 998 5.76 -28.10 -18.62
CA ASP A 998 5.84 -28.53 -17.22
C ASP A 998 7.16 -29.22 -16.88
N ASP A 999 7.68 -30.09 -17.76
CA ASP A 999 8.97 -30.77 -17.55
C ASP A 999 10.10 -29.76 -17.26
N LEU A 1000 10.13 -28.65 -18.00
CA LEU A 1000 11.08 -27.56 -17.82
C LEU A 1000 10.91 -26.88 -16.44
N THR A 1001 9.66 -26.68 -16.01
CA THR A 1001 9.29 -26.04 -14.75
C THR A 1001 9.60 -26.94 -13.55
N HIS A 1002 9.18 -28.21 -13.60
CA HIS A 1002 9.38 -29.22 -12.55
C HIS A 1002 10.87 -29.51 -12.32
N HIS A 1003 11.68 -29.58 -13.38
CA HIS A 1003 13.13 -29.74 -13.26
C HIS A 1003 13.82 -28.54 -12.61
N LEU A 1004 13.37 -27.31 -12.83
CA LEU A 1004 13.95 -26.11 -12.21
C LEU A 1004 13.65 -26.05 -10.70
N ILE A 1005 12.39 -26.28 -10.31
CA ILE A 1005 11.97 -26.22 -8.89
C ILE A 1005 12.61 -27.37 -8.10
N ARG A 1006 12.49 -28.63 -8.57
CA ARG A 1006 12.98 -29.81 -7.85
C ARG A 1006 14.49 -29.76 -7.60
N ARG A 1007 15.27 -29.22 -8.54
CA ARG A 1007 16.74 -29.09 -8.46
C ARG A 1007 17.21 -28.06 -7.43
N GLN A 1008 16.36 -27.13 -7.00
CA GLN A 1008 16.64 -26.25 -5.85
C GLN A 1008 16.35 -26.96 -4.52
N PHE A 1009 15.26 -27.73 -4.43
CA PHE A 1009 14.89 -28.44 -3.20
C PHE A 1009 15.81 -29.63 -2.87
N THR A 1010 16.20 -30.45 -3.84
CA THR A 1010 17.03 -31.64 -3.56
C THR A 1010 18.45 -31.31 -3.07
N ARG A 1011 18.94 -30.08 -3.29
CA ARG A 1011 20.32 -29.68 -2.95
C ARG A 1011 20.56 -29.46 -1.44
N GLY A 1012 19.54 -29.67 -0.60
CA GLY A 1012 19.62 -29.55 0.87
C GLY A 1012 19.21 -30.78 1.67
N ALA A 1013 18.98 -31.95 1.04
CA ALA A 1013 18.30 -33.09 1.68
C ALA A 1013 18.99 -34.46 1.55
N THR A 1014 20.15 -34.56 0.90
CA THR A 1014 20.86 -35.84 0.71
C THR A 1014 22.35 -35.69 1.06
N ASN A 1015 22.70 -35.93 2.33
CA ASN A 1015 24.10 -36.06 2.74
C ASN A 1015 24.27 -36.82 4.08
N GLU A 1016 23.47 -37.87 4.31
CA GLU A 1016 23.64 -38.75 5.48
C GLU A 1016 23.15 -40.19 5.18
N ILE A 1017 23.89 -41.18 5.70
CA ILE A 1017 23.59 -42.63 5.75
C ILE A 1017 23.51 -43.37 4.39
N GLU A 1018 24.66 -43.87 3.91
CA GLU A 1018 24.75 -45.13 3.15
C GLU A 1018 25.26 -46.27 4.06
N PRO A 1019 24.62 -47.45 4.06
CA PRO A 1019 25.21 -48.72 4.47
C PRO A 1019 25.66 -49.56 3.25
N ARG A 1020 26.71 -50.37 3.42
CA ARG A 1020 27.34 -51.19 2.36
C ARG A 1020 26.42 -52.30 1.78
N ASN A 1021 26.51 -52.47 0.45
CA ASN A 1021 26.62 -53.70 -0.36
C ASN A 1021 26.43 -55.08 0.33
N PRO A 1022 25.81 -56.08 -0.34
CA PRO A 1022 26.28 -56.51 -1.68
C PRO A 1022 25.26 -57.01 -2.73
N GLU A 1023 25.75 -57.15 -3.97
CA GLU A 1023 25.23 -57.98 -5.08
C GLU A 1023 25.35 -59.51 -4.78
N PRO A 1024 24.93 -60.48 -5.65
CA PRO A 1024 24.33 -60.38 -7.00
C PRO A 1024 23.08 -61.29 -7.26
N GLN A 1025 22.44 -61.17 -8.44
CA GLN A 1025 22.32 -62.27 -9.45
C GLN A 1025 21.36 -62.00 -10.64
N ALA A 1026 21.96 -61.99 -11.84
CA ALA A 1026 21.61 -62.71 -13.09
C ALA A 1026 20.16 -62.86 -13.66
N HIS A 1027 20.15 -62.95 -15.00
CA HIS A 1027 19.09 -63.38 -15.93
C HIS A 1027 17.92 -62.41 -16.24
N ALA A 1028 17.27 -62.46 -17.41
CA ALA A 1028 17.71 -62.44 -18.83
C ALA A 1028 16.48 -62.72 -19.74
N GLN A 1029 16.50 -62.22 -20.99
CA GLN A 1029 15.47 -62.45 -22.04
C GLN A 1029 14.11 -61.73 -21.75
N SER A 1030 13.30 -61.31 -22.72
CA SER A 1030 13.37 -61.41 -24.20
C SER A 1030 12.80 -60.16 -24.91
N ARG A 1031 13.25 -59.92 -26.14
CA ARG A 1031 12.65 -59.00 -27.14
C ARG A 1031 11.56 -59.76 -27.96
N PRO A 1032 10.65 -59.12 -28.75
CA PRO A 1032 10.97 -58.02 -29.66
C PRO A 1032 9.97 -56.84 -29.80
N ASP A 1033 10.51 -55.77 -30.39
CA ASP A 1033 9.86 -54.61 -31.05
C ASP A 1033 9.10 -55.09 -32.32
N PRO A 1034 8.10 -54.36 -32.88
CA PRO A 1034 8.48 -53.25 -33.77
C PRO A 1034 7.50 -52.05 -33.86
N GLY A 1035 8.05 -50.83 -33.81
CA GLY A 1035 7.78 -49.84 -34.87
C GLY A 1035 7.48 -48.40 -34.47
N GLY A 1036 8.42 -47.48 -34.75
CA GLY A 1036 8.19 -46.03 -34.65
C GLY A 1036 9.45 -45.22 -34.97
N ARG A 1037 9.64 -44.80 -36.23
CA ARG A 1037 10.85 -44.07 -36.67
C ARG A 1037 10.74 -42.56 -36.44
N ARG A 1038 11.75 -41.97 -35.77
CA ARG A 1038 12.07 -40.53 -35.91
C ARG A 1038 12.78 -40.26 -37.24
N PRO A 1039 12.51 -39.13 -37.92
CA PRO A 1039 13.43 -38.53 -38.89
C PRO A 1039 14.55 -37.75 -38.19
N SER A 1040 15.57 -37.36 -38.95
CA SER A 1040 16.64 -36.42 -38.54
C SER A 1040 17.23 -35.76 -39.80
N ARG A 1041 18.22 -34.86 -39.62
CA ARG A 1041 19.00 -34.15 -40.68
C ARG A 1041 18.24 -32.96 -41.36
N ARG A 1042 18.88 -31.86 -41.78
CA ARG A 1042 20.31 -31.43 -41.66
C ARG A 1042 20.56 -29.97 -42.09
N ASP A 1043 21.81 -29.53 -41.84
CA ASP A 1043 22.64 -28.62 -42.67
C ASP A 1043 22.17 -27.15 -42.85
N SER A 1044 23.03 -26.12 -42.88
CA SER A 1044 24.51 -26.07 -42.75
C SER A 1044 24.98 -24.66 -42.37
N MET A 1045 26.14 -24.55 -41.69
CA MET A 1045 27.30 -23.69 -42.06
C MET A 1045 28.41 -23.75 -40.96
N PHE A 1046 29.66 -23.85 -41.40
CA PHE A 1046 30.95 -23.96 -40.66
C PHE A 1046 32.03 -23.23 -41.51
N PRO A 1047 33.35 -23.13 -41.19
CA PRO A 1047 34.16 -23.72 -40.09
C PRO A 1047 35.11 -22.74 -39.35
N GLY A 1048 35.93 -23.22 -38.40
CA GLY A 1048 37.03 -22.41 -37.84
C GLY A 1048 37.93 -22.98 -36.70
N ILE A 1049 38.81 -23.95 -37.00
CA ILE A 1049 40.03 -24.31 -36.22
C ILE A 1049 39.81 -25.04 -34.84
N PRO A 1050 40.71 -25.95 -34.38
CA PRO A 1050 40.30 -27.08 -33.52
C PRO A 1050 40.72 -27.02 -32.02
N PRO A 1051 40.06 -27.82 -31.14
CA PRO A 1051 40.30 -27.82 -29.69
C PRO A 1051 41.49 -28.70 -29.28
N GLN A 1052 42.72 -28.17 -29.26
CA GLN A 1052 43.86 -28.93 -28.72
C GLN A 1052 44.94 -28.10 -27.98
N LYS A 1053 44.52 -27.10 -27.20
CA LYS A 1053 45.35 -26.48 -26.14
C LYS A 1053 44.48 -25.71 -25.13
N LEU A 1054 44.07 -26.39 -24.04
CA LEU A 1054 43.74 -25.82 -22.71
C LEU A 1054 43.15 -26.94 -21.81
N ARG A 1055 43.99 -27.92 -21.44
CA ARG A 1055 43.71 -28.86 -20.35
C ARG A 1055 44.76 -28.66 -19.27
N GLY A 1056 44.53 -27.67 -18.41
CA GLY A 1056 45.41 -27.28 -17.31
C GLY A 1056 44.67 -26.28 -16.42
N SER A 1057 44.81 -26.45 -15.10
CA SER A 1057 44.12 -25.72 -14.02
C SER A 1057 42.60 -25.57 -14.18
N PHE A 1058 41.84 -26.48 -13.57
CA PHE A 1058 40.67 -26.18 -12.69
C PHE A 1058 40.13 -27.51 -12.15
N SER A 1059 40.49 -27.84 -10.91
CA SER A 1059 40.01 -28.99 -10.16
C SER A 1059 39.22 -28.51 -8.95
N GLU A 1060 37.92 -28.81 -8.89
CA GLU A 1060 36.99 -28.22 -7.89
C GLU A 1060 37.07 -28.85 -6.48
N ASN A 1061 37.98 -29.80 -6.24
CA ASN A 1061 38.03 -30.57 -4.98
C ASN A 1061 38.43 -29.72 -3.75
N ASP A 1062 39.40 -28.80 -3.89
CA ASP A 1062 40.01 -28.08 -2.76
C ASP A 1062 39.03 -27.14 -2.02
N MET A 1063 37.87 -26.83 -2.63
CA MET A 1063 36.83 -25.98 -2.03
C MET A 1063 35.90 -26.72 -1.07
N PHE A 1064 35.82 -28.06 -1.12
CA PHE A 1064 34.82 -28.81 -0.34
C PHE A 1064 35.34 -29.30 1.02
N GLU A 1065 36.60 -29.73 1.15
CA GLU A 1065 37.15 -30.22 2.44
C GLU A 1065 37.05 -29.16 3.55
N GLY A 1066 37.31 -27.88 3.23
CA GLY A 1066 37.22 -26.77 4.16
C GLY A 1066 35.80 -26.47 4.68
N THR A 1067 34.76 -27.10 4.12
CA THR A 1067 33.36 -26.96 4.56
C THR A 1067 32.90 -28.14 5.41
N SER A 1068 33.25 -29.38 5.05
CA SER A 1068 32.96 -30.56 5.86
C SER A 1068 33.71 -30.52 7.20
N ASP A 1069 34.97 -30.10 7.18
CA ASP A 1069 35.80 -29.94 8.39
C ASP A 1069 35.27 -28.83 9.33
N ARG A 1070 34.56 -27.82 8.79
CA ARG A 1070 33.84 -26.82 9.60
C ARG A 1070 32.55 -27.37 10.19
N LEU A 1071 31.78 -28.15 9.43
CA LEU A 1071 30.57 -28.82 9.93
C LEU A 1071 30.90 -29.79 11.08
N ALA A 1072 31.92 -30.64 10.91
CA ALA A 1072 32.39 -31.55 11.96
C ALA A 1072 32.84 -30.81 13.24
N LYS A 1073 33.46 -29.62 13.11
CA LYS A 1073 33.84 -28.78 14.27
C LYS A 1073 32.64 -28.11 14.94
N MET A 1074 31.60 -27.78 14.19
CA MET A 1074 30.34 -27.24 14.73
C MET A 1074 29.53 -28.32 15.45
N GLU A 1075 29.38 -29.50 14.85
CA GLU A 1075 28.69 -30.65 15.44
C GLU A 1075 29.38 -31.12 16.73
N LYS A 1076 30.72 -31.19 16.73
CA LYS A 1076 31.54 -31.49 17.92
C LYS A 1076 31.46 -30.41 19.01
N SER A 1077 30.94 -29.22 18.70
CA SER A 1077 30.62 -28.17 19.68
C SER A 1077 29.17 -28.28 20.18
N ILE A 1078 28.23 -28.72 19.34
CA ILE A 1078 26.85 -29.03 19.73
C ILE A 1078 26.83 -30.20 20.72
N ARG A 1079 27.46 -31.34 20.40
CA ARG A 1079 27.58 -32.48 21.31
C ARG A 1079 28.30 -32.15 22.64
N ARG A 1080 29.13 -31.10 22.66
CA ARG A 1080 29.72 -30.57 23.91
C ARG A 1080 28.73 -29.77 24.74
N MET A 1081 27.86 -28.97 24.11
CA MET A 1081 26.79 -28.26 24.82
C MET A 1081 25.73 -29.24 25.34
N GLU A 1082 25.36 -30.26 24.58
CA GLU A 1082 24.46 -31.33 25.03
C GLU A 1082 25.03 -32.07 26.25
N ALA A 1083 26.31 -32.50 26.19
CA ALA A 1083 26.99 -33.14 27.32
C ALA A 1083 27.32 -32.20 28.51
N MET A 1084 27.06 -30.89 28.37
CA MET A 1084 27.17 -29.90 29.44
C MET A 1084 25.81 -29.60 30.06
N LEU A 1085 24.76 -29.52 29.23
CA LEU A 1085 23.35 -29.46 29.66
C LEU A 1085 22.95 -30.72 30.43
N SER A 1086 23.34 -31.91 29.95
CA SER A 1086 23.11 -33.19 30.64
C SER A 1086 23.91 -33.35 31.95
N ARG A 1087 24.69 -32.34 32.35
CA ARG A 1087 25.38 -32.25 33.65
C ARG A 1087 24.86 -31.11 34.53
N LEU A 1088 23.93 -30.30 34.03
CA LEU A 1088 23.33 -29.15 34.71
C LEU A 1088 21.89 -29.40 35.17
N VAL A 1089 21.33 -30.57 34.83
CA VAL A 1089 20.00 -31.02 35.28
C VAL A 1089 20.17 -32.20 36.25
N PRO A 1090 19.80 -32.06 37.54
CA PRO A 1090 19.65 -33.20 38.44
C PRO A 1090 18.49 -34.09 37.99
N SER A 1091 18.68 -35.41 38.02
CA SER A 1091 17.63 -36.39 37.68
C SER A 1091 16.58 -36.48 38.77
N ILE A 1092 15.40 -35.91 38.54
CA ILE A 1092 14.20 -36.08 39.38
C ILE A 1092 13.38 -37.23 38.79
N ASP A 1093 13.80 -38.47 39.07
CA ASP A 1093 13.06 -39.70 38.73
C ASP A 1093 13.15 -40.80 39.81
N ASP A 1094 13.92 -40.60 40.89
CA ASP A 1094 14.04 -41.53 42.03
C ASP A 1094 13.80 -40.78 43.36
N ALA A 1095 12.54 -40.72 43.84
CA ALA A 1095 12.14 -40.59 45.27
C ALA A 1095 10.65 -40.20 45.50
N ILE A 1096 9.68 -40.94 44.93
CA ILE A 1096 8.30 -40.93 45.48
C ILE A 1096 7.77 -42.36 45.59
N SER A 1097 7.94 -42.95 46.78
CA SER A 1097 7.19 -44.12 47.25
C SER A 1097 6.96 -43.97 48.76
N ASP A 1098 5.74 -44.29 49.19
CA ASP A 1098 5.34 -44.61 50.57
C ASP A 1098 5.57 -43.55 51.67
N SER A 1099 4.57 -42.65 51.83
CA SER A 1099 4.03 -42.37 53.16
C SER A 1099 2.55 -41.93 53.14
N GLU A 1100 1.70 -42.84 53.62
CA GLU A 1100 0.39 -42.62 54.27
C GLU A 1100 0.52 -41.69 55.51
N LEU A 1101 -0.53 -41.13 56.16
CA LEU A 1101 -2.00 -41.32 56.16
C LEU A 1101 -2.68 -40.05 56.76
N GLU A 1102 -4.03 -40.03 56.83
CA GLU A 1102 -4.90 -39.17 57.70
C GLU A 1102 -4.95 -37.63 57.40
N GLU A 1103 -6.03 -36.87 57.67
CA GLU A 1103 -7.35 -37.16 58.28
C GLU A 1103 -8.51 -36.29 57.69
N SER A 1104 -9.72 -36.38 58.26
CA SER A 1104 -10.93 -35.57 57.94
C SER A 1104 -10.98 -34.23 58.74
N GLY A 1105 -11.95 -33.31 58.67
CA GLY A 1105 -13.23 -33.19 57.95
C GLY A 1105 -14.17 -32.12 58.58
N THR A 1106 -15.22 -31.70 57.84
CA THR A 1106 -16.47 -31.05 58.31
C THR A 1106 -16.52 -29.70 59.09
N LEU A 1107 -17.17 -28.70 58.45
CA LEU A 1107 -18.31 -27.87 58.93
C LEU A 1107 -18.19 -26.73 59.98
N ARG A 1108 -19.14 -25.77 59.82
CA ARG A 1108 -19.52 -24.59 60.65
C ARG A 1108 -18.54 -23.40 60.66
N GLY A 1109 -19.00 -22.14 60.77
CA GLY A 1109 -20.37 -21.60 60.70
C GLY A 1109 -20.64 -20.44 61.68
N GLU A 1110 -21.49 -19.48 61.28
CA GLU A 1110 -22.06 -18.39 62.12
C GLU A 1110 -21.08 -17.32 62.65
N ASN A 1111 -21.46 -16.09 63.04
CA ASN A 1111 -22.45 -15.10 62.55
C ASN A 1111 -22.22 -13.76 63.30
N THR A 1112 -23.06 -12.72 63.11
CA THR A 1112 -23.15 -11.45 63.92
C THR A 1112 -21.95 -10.47 63.83
N ALA A 1113 -22.06 -9.17 64.16
CA ALA A 1113 -23.17 -8.20 64.03
C ALA A 1113 -22.64 -6.76 64.20
N GLU A 1114 -23.11 -5.87 63.31
CA GLU A 1114 -23.62 -4.50 63.52
C GLU A 1114 -22.98 -3.44 64.46
N SER A 1115 -22.99 -2.19 63.94
CA SER A 1115 -23.19 -0.91 64.68
C SER A 1115 -22.05 -0.39 65.60
N SER A 1116 -21.93 0.92 65.92
CA SER A 1116 -22.29 2.18 65.23
C SER A 1116 -21.81 3.43 66.02
N PHE A 1117 -21.41 4.53 65.34
CA PHE A 1117 -21.29 5.93 65.87
C PHE A 1117 -20.16 6.15 66.94
N ARG A 1118 -19.63 7.34 67.32
CA ARG A 1118 -19.71 8.82 67.05
C ARG A 1118 -18.48 9.48 67.77
N ARG A 1119 -18.06 10.76 67.70
CA ARG A 1119 -18.23 12.01 66.88
C ARG A 1119 -17.04 12.96 67.23
N GLY A 1120 -16.64 13.89 66.36
CA GLY A 1120 -15.66 14.97 66.61
C GLY A 1120 -14.85 15.26 65.33
N GLU A 1121 -14.83 16.42 64.67
CA GLU A 1121 -15.06 17.84 65.04
C GLU A 1121 -13.97 18.35 66.02
N ASP A 1122 -13.24 19.46 65.76
CA ASP A 1122 -13.45 20.59 64.83
C ASP A 1122 -12.17 21.10 64.12
N GLN A 1123 -12.36 22.04 63.17
CA GLN A 1123 -11.61 23.27 62.76
C GLN A 1123 -10.11 23.45 63.17
N GLU A 1124 -9.25 24.19 62.46
CA GLU A 1124 -9.42 25.29 61.48
C GLU A 1124 -8.17 25.44 60.54
N SER A 1125 -8.15 26.48 59.70
CA SER A 1125 -7.11 26.96 58.75
C SER A 1125 -6.86 26.14 57.47
#